data_AF-F6ZEY5-F1
#
_entry.id   AF-F6ZEY5-F1
#
_cell.length_a   1.000
_cell.length_b   1.000
_cell.length_c   1.000
_cell.angle_alpha   90.00
_cell.angle_beta   90.00
_cell.angle_gamma   90.00
#
_symmetry.space_group_name_H-M   'P 1'
#
loop_
_entity.id
_entity.type
_entity.pdbx_description
1 polymer ?
#
loop_
_entity_poly.entity_id
_entity_poly.type
_entity_poly.pdbx_seq_one_letter_code
_entity_poly.pdbx_strand_id
1 'polypeptide(L)'
;MAAVWVGAAALVAAGWRGRRSPHRLMRGAALWTLKDVPHYSRQCLMVSRSLCSARCDSNEKTFDKILIANRGEIACRVIKTCKKMGIKTVAIHSDVDASSVHVKMADEAVCVGPAPTSKSYLNMDAIMEAIKKTGAQAVHPGYGFLSENREFAKCLAEEDVIFIGPDTHAIQAMGDKIESKLLAKKAKVNTIPGFDGVVKDADEAVRIAREIGYPVMIKASAGGGGKGMRIAWDDEETRDGFRFSSQEAASSFGDDRLLIEKFIDNPRHIEIQVLGDKHGNALWLNERECSIQRRNQKVVEEAPSIFLDSETRRAMGEQAVALAKAVKYSSAGTVEFLVDSKKNFYFLEMNTRLQVEHPVTECITGLDLVQEMIRVAKGYPLRHKQADIPINGWAVECRVYAEDPYKSFGLPSIGRLSQYQEPIHLPGVRVDSGIQPGSDISIYYDPMISKLITYGSDRTEALKRMEDALDNYVIRGVTHNIALLREVIINSRFIKGDINTKFLSDVYPDGFKGHKLTENERNQLLAIASSLFVASQLRAQRFLEHENSRVPIIKPQVATWELSIKLHDEVHAVVASNSGPTFSVEVDGSKLNVTSTWNLASPLLSVNIDGTERTIQCLSREAGGTMSIQFLGTVKSDAEMGTRAEPAARGTMLEAVKSQLKMYVKQTGSAHLARSPQTSKSYRHYKVHILTKLAAELNKFMLEKVAEDTSSTLRSPMPGVVVAVSVKPGDMVAEGQEICVIEAMKMQNSMTAGKTGKVKLVHCKAGDTVGEGDLLVELE
;
A
#
# COMPACT_ATOMS: atom_id res chain seq x y z
N MET A 1 -37.43 -56.16 19.84
CA MET A 1 -38.62 -56.99 20.15
C MET A 1 -39.66 -56.10 20.80
N ALA A 2 -40.89 -56.17 20.27
CA ALA A 2 -42.18 -55.76 20.84
C ALA A 2 -42.37 -54.31 21.33
N ALA A 3 -43.22 -53.60 20.59
CA ALA A 3 -43.96 -52.41 20.98
C ALA A 3 -45.07 -52.73 22.00
N VAL A 4 -45.74 -51.67 22.48
CA VAL A 4 -47.18 -51.52 22.88
C VAL A 4 -47.25 -50.47 24.02
N TRP A 5 -47.77 -49.25 23.79
CA TRP A 5 -49.20 -48.80 23.92
C TRP A 5 -49.60 -48.63 25.41
N VAL A 6 -50.31 -47.63 25.96
CA VAL A 6 -51.34 -46.62 25.60
C VAL A 6 -51.34 -45.57 26.73
N GLY A 7 -51.50 -44.25 26.51
CA GLY A 7 -52.76 -43.46 26.53
C GLY A 7 -53.35 -43.28 27.95
N ALA A 8 -54.07 -42.24 28.35
CA ALA A 8 -54.57 -41.01 27.74
C ALA A 8 -55.18 -40.12 28.87
N ALA A 9 -55.49 -38.87 28.52
CA ALA A 9 -56.53 -37.99 29.10
C ALA A 9 -56.31 -37.37 30.51
N ALA A 10 -56.88 -36.21 30.89
CA ALA A 10 -57.34 -34.95 30.28
C ALA A 10 -58.00 -34.12 31.42
N LEU A 11 -58.19 -32.81 31.20
CA LEU A 11 -59.09 -31.85 31.89
C LEU A 11 -58.64 -31.23 33.24
N VAL A 12 -58.96 -29.97 33.61
CA VAL A 12 -59.22 -28.68 32.94
C VAL A 12 -59.47 -27.64 34.06
N ALA A 13 -58.87 -26.45 33.87
CA ALA A 13 -59.30 -25.10 34.25
C ALA A 13 -59.47 -24.54 35.69
N ALA A 14 -59.21 -23.22 35.69
CA ALA A 14 -59.60 -22.12 36.58
C ALA A 14 -58.78 -21.94 37.88
N GLY A 15 -58.26 -20.76 38.23
CA GLY A 15 -58.28 -19.43 37.63
C GLY A 15 -57.89 -18.34 38.65
N TRP A 16 -57.05 -17.40 38.20
CA TRP A 16 -57.07 -15.95 38.50
C TRP A 16 -56.35 -15.27 39.70
N ARG A 17 -55.59 -14.24 39.26
CA ARG A 17 -55.19 -12.93 39.83
C ARG A 17 -53.93 -12.81 40.69
N GLY A 18 -52.99 -11.98 40.21
CA GLY A 18 -52.18 -11.11 41.09
C GLY A 18 -50.78 -10.66 40.64
N ARG A 19 -50.71 -9.68 39.72
CA ARG A 19 -49.67 -8.62 39.54
C ARG A 19 -48.14 -8.90 39.65
N ARG A 20 -47.51 -8.60 38.50
CA ARG A 20 -46.31 -7.76 38.21
C ARG A 20 -44.87 -8.25 38.50
N SER A 21 -44.18 -8.37 37.35
CA SER A 21 -42.74 -8.28 37.01
C SER A 21 -41.82 -9.42 37.43
N PRO A 22 -40.95 -9.85 36.49
CA PRO A 22 -39.54 -9.91 36.87
C PRO A 22 -38.57 -9.48 35.76
N HIS A 23 -37.51 -8.78 36.17
CA HIS A 23 -36.19 -8.90 35.55
C HIS A 23 -35.39 -9.90 36.38
N ARG A 24 -34.97 -11.03 35.77
CA ARG A 24 -33.63 -11.65 35.95
C ARG A 24 -33.49 -12.98 35.20
N LEU A 25 -32.35 -13.11 34.53
CA LEU A 25 -31.43 -14.28 34.54
C LEU A 25 -32.01 -15.70 34.54
N MET A 26 -31.70 -16.46 33.48
CA MET A 26 -30.89 -17.70 33.49
C MET A 26 -31.09 -18.45 32.16
N ARG A 27 -30.00 -18.68 31.41
CA ARG A 27 -29.26 -19.96 31.35
C ARG A 27 -30.12 -21.16 30.94
N GLY A 28 -29.88 -21.60 29.71
CA GLY A 28 -29.56 -22.99 29.40
C GLY A 28 -30.73 -23.96 29.28
N ALA A 29 -31.05 -24.33 28.04
CA ALA A 29 -31.18 -25.73 27.60
C ALA A 29 -31.66 -25.74 26.14
N ALA A 30 -30.87 -26.32 25.24
CA ALA A 30 -31.34 -27.11 24.11
C ALA A 30 -30.11 -27.60 23.33
N LEU A 31 -29.55 -28.70 23.83
CA LEU A 31 -28.62 -29.55 23.11
C LEU A 31 -29.45 -30.69 22.50
N TRP A 32 -29.07 -31.13 21.29
CA TRP A 32 -29.63 -32.23 20.48
C TRP A 32 -30.92 -31.88 19.73
N THR A 33 -30.89 -31.66 18.40
CA THR A 33 -30.60 -32.71 17.41
C THR A 33 -30.38 -32.08 16.03
N LEU A 34 -29.30 -32.49 15.34
CA LEU A 34 -29.28 -32.87 13.91
C LEU A 34 -27.87 -33.38 13.59
N LYS A 35 -27.78 -34.72 13.52
CA LYS A 35 -26.69 -35.47 12.89
C LYS A 35 -26.83 -35.39 11.36
N ASP A 36 -25.70 -35.61 10.68
CA ASP A 36 -25.48 -35.66 9.24
C ASP A 36 -25.14 -34.32 8.57
N VAL A 37 -23.87 -33.91 8.76
CA VAL A 37 -23.13 -33.00 7.87
C VAL A 37 -21.96 -33.81 7.29
N PRO A 38 -21.77 -33.85 5.95
CA PRO A 38 -20.70 -34.62 5.34
C PRO A 38 -19.33 -34.10 5.79
N HIS A 39 -18.38 -35.02 5.92
CA HIS A 39 -17.00 -34.86 6.41
C HIS A 39 -16.10 -33.99 5.52
N TYR A 40 -16.47 -32.73 5.30
CA TYR A 40 -15.66 -31.71 4.59
C TYR A 40 -15.79 -30.35 5.28
N SER A 41 -15.49 -30.24 6.59
CA SER A 41 -15.49 -28.91 7.24
C SER A 41 -14.58 -28.73 8.47
N ARG A 42 -13.77 -29.72 8.85
CA ARG A 42 -12.86 -29.57 10.01
C ARG A 42 -11.40 -29.22 9.67
N GLN A 43 -10.98 -29.35 8.41
CA GLN A 43 -9.63 -28.93 7.97
C GLN A 43 -9.59 -27.49 7.45
N CYS A 44 -10.67 -26.94 6.88
CA CYS A 44 -10.67 -25.57 6.34
C CYS A 44 -10.77 -24.47 7.41
N LEU A 45 -11.38 -24.73 8.57
CA LEU A 45 -11.57 -23.71 9.61
C LEU A 45 -10.33 -23.45 10.50
N MET A 46 -9.27 -24.24 10.36
CA MET A 46 -8.00 -24.02 11.08
C MET A 46 -7.03 -23.09 10.34
N VAL A 47 -7.28 -22.77 9.07
CA VAL A 47 -6.30 -22.05 8.22
C VAL A 47 -6.39 -20.53 8.37
N SER A 48 -7.50 -19.96 8.86
CA SER A 48 -7.64 -18.50 8.98
C SER A 48 -7.06 -17.89 10.27
N ARG A 49 -6.63 -18.69 11.25
CA ARG A 49 -6.15 -18.19 12.56
C ARG A 49 -4.66 -18.25 12.83
N SER A 50 -3.84 -18.83 11.94
CA SER A 50 -2.38 -18.79 12.09
C SER A 50 -1.65 -19.15 10.81
N LEU A 51 -1.51 -18.20 9.88
CA LEU A 51 -0.53 -18.33 8.79
C LEU A 51 0.92 -18.36 9.31
N CYS A 52 1.16 -17.85 10.53
CA CYS A 52 2.37 -18.12 11.32
C CYS A 52 2.01 -18.30 12.80
N SER A 53 2.02 -19.54 13.29
CA SER A 53 2.13 -19.81 14.73
C SER A 53 3.38 -20.64 15.00
N ALA A 54 4.55 -20.00 14.91
CA ALA A 54 5.69 -20.51 15.64
C ALA A 54 5.30 -20.59 17.13
N ARG A 55 5.38 -21.80 17.72
CA ARG A 55 5.07 -21.98 19.14
C ARG A 55 6.16 -21.27 19.96
N CYS A 56 5.77 -20.31 20.78
CA CYS A 56 6.63 -19.79 21.83
C CYS A 56 6.90 -20.92 22.84
N ASP A 57 8.18 -21.11 23.17
CA ASP A 57 8.55 -21.98 24.28
C ASP A 57 8.48 -21.15 25.56
N SER A 58 7.58 -21.50 26.48
CA SER A 58 7.41 -20.80 27.74
C SER A 58 8.61 -20.92 28.68
N ASN A 59 9.54 -21.84 28.40
CA ASN A 59 10.73 -22.06 29.23
C ASN A 59 11.93 -21.19 28.81
N GLU A 60 11.92 -20.60 27.61
CA GLU A 60 12.97 -19.68 27.17
C GLU A 60 12.70 -18.28 27.76
N LYS A 61 13.44 -17.92 28.82
CA LYS A 61 13.40 -16.56 29.36
C LYS A 61 13.90 -15.58 28.29
N THR A 62 13.07 -14.60 27.95
CA THR A 62 13.37 -13.53 26.99
C THR A 62 13.60 -12.19 27.71
N PHE A 63 13.53 -11.06 27.02
CA PHE A 63 13.55 -9.72 27.59
C PHE A 63 12.22 -9.41 28.29
N ASP A 64 12.27 -8.65 29.38
CA ASP A 64 11.06 -8.20 30.07
C ASP A 64 10.39 -7.03 29.34
N LYS A 65 11.22 -6.16 28.74
CA LYS A 65 10.77 -4.94 28.07
C LYS A 65 11.65 -4.59 26.87
N ILE A 66 11.02 -4.40 25.71
CA ILE A 66 11.66 -3.98 24.46
C ILE A 66 11.11 -2.63 24.01
N LEU A 67 12.00 -1.72 23.61
CA LEU A 67 11.64 -0.48 22.93
C LEU A 67 11.68 -0.69 21.42
N ILE A 68 10.67 -0.20 20.72
CA ILE A 68 10.59 -0.27 19.26
C ILE A 68 10.96 1.10 18.72
N ALA A 69 12.16 1.22 18.14
CA ALA A 69 12.69 2.47 17.59
C ALA A 69 12.19 2.71 16.15
N ASN A 70 10.88 2.61 15.95
CA ASN A 70 10.23 2.77 14.65
C ASN A 70 8.75 3.16 14.81
N ARG A 71 8.04 3.34 13.70
CA ARG A 71 6.62 3.72 13.62
C ARG A 71 5.84 2.86 12.65
N GLY A 72 4.55 3.17 12.48
CA GLY A 72 3.73 2.62 11.40
C GLY A 72 3.54 1.11 11.51
N GLU A 73 3.43 0.45 10.35
CA GLU A 73 3.11 -0.98 10.30
C GLU A 73 4.17 -1.85 10.98
N ILE A 74 5.46 -1.55 10.77
CA ILE A 74 6.55 -2.34 11.33
C ILE A 74 6.58 -2.29 12.85
N ALA A 75 6.28 -1.13 13.44
CA ALA A 75 6.17 -1.06 14.89
C ALA A 75 5.03 -1.93 15.41
N CYS A 76 3.88 -1.92 14.72
CA CYS A 76 2.75 -2.80 15.04
C CYS A 76 3.12 -4.29 14.85
N ARG A 77 3.85 -4.64 13.78
CA ARG A 77 4.34 -5.99 13.48
C ARG A 77 5.25 -6.52 14.59
N VAL A 78 6.18 -5.70 15.08
CA VAL A 78 7.08 -6.08 16.18
C VAL A 78 6.32 -6.21 17.50
N ILE A 79 5.47 -5.23 17.84
CA ILE A 79 4.65 -5.26 19.06
C ILE A 79 3.76 -6.51 19.11
N LYS A 80 3.15 -6.91 17.98
CA LYS A 80 2.35 -8.15 17.89
C LYS A 80 3.16 -9.38 18.31
N THR A 81 4.41 -9.51 17.86
CA THR A 81 5.28 -10.63 18.26
C THR A 81 5.72 -10.52 19.71
N CYS A 82 6.14 -9.35 20.18
CA CYS A 82 6.48 -9.14 21.59
C CYS A 82 5.33 -9.55 22.53
N LYS A 83 4.09 -9.15 22.20
CA LYS A 83 2.89 -9.54 22.96
C LYS A 83 2.64 -11.04 22.96
N LYS A 84 2.82 -11.72 21.83
CA LYS A 84 2.74 -13.20 21.75
C LYS A 84 3.80 -13.88 22.64
N MET A 85 4.97 -13.26 22.76
CA MET A 85 6.08 -13.72 23.59
C MET A 85 5.96 -13.30 25.07
N GLY A 86 4.93 -12.53 25.46
CA GLY A 86 4.77 -12.02 26.82
C GLY A 86 5.73 -10.89 27.21
N ILE A 87 6.32 -10.20 26.23
CA ILE A 87 7.29 -9.12 26.44
C ILE A 87 6.57 -7.76 26.48
N LYS A 88 6.89 -6.92 27.47
CA LYS A 88 6.38 -5.54 27.52
C LYS A 88 6.98 -4.69 26.42
N THR A 89 6.20 -3.77 25.89
CA THR A 89 6.56 -2.98 24.71
C THR A 89 6.52 -1.49 24.99
N VAL A 90 7.54 -0.79 24.51
CA VAL A 90 7.63 0.67 24.52
C VAL A 90 7.64 1.17 23.09
N ALA A 91 6.68 2.02 22.72
CA ALA A 91 6.70 2.73 21.45
C ALA A 91 7.33 4.12 21.61
N ILE A 92 8.09 4.57 20.61
CA ILE A 92 8.42 5.98 20.47
C ILE A 92 7.47 6.63 19.45
N HIS A 93 7.24 7.93 19.60
CA HIS A 93 6.43 8.68 18.65
C HIS A 93 6.87 10.13 18.51
N SER A 94 6.55 10.75 17.37
CA SER A 94 6.56 12.19 17.21
C SER A 94 5.26 12.82 17.75
N ASP A 95 5.20 14.14 17.81
CA ASP A 95 3.99 14.91 18.12
C ASP A 95 2.77 14.50 17.25
N VAL A 96 2.95 14.37 15.94
CA VAL A 96 1.88 14.01 14.99
C VAL A 96 1.50 12.53 15.05
N ASP A 97 2.38 11.66 15.56
CA ASP A 97 2.11 10.23 15.73
C ASP A 97 1.50 9.88 17.09
N ALA A 98 1.21 10.85 17.95
CA ALA A 98 0.70 10.60 19.31
C ALA A 98 -0.59 9.76 19.36
N SER A 99 -1.36 9.73 18.26
CA SER A 99 -2.59 8.93 18.12
C SER A 99 -2.47 7.74 17.18
N SER A 100 -1.26 7.45 16.69
CA SER A 100 -0.97 6.35 15.76
C SER A 100 -1.21 4.97 16.40
N VAL A 101 -1.44 3.97 15.57
CA VAL A 101 -1.85 2.63 16.02
C VAL A 101 -0.79 1.98 16.89
N HIS A 102 0.50 2.10 16.55
CA HIS A 102 1.59 1.50 17.32
C HIS A 102 1.71 2.08 18.73
N VAL A 103 1.41 3.37 18.91
CA VAL A 103 1.37 4.03 20.23
C VAL A 103 0.28 3.45 21.11
N LYS A 104 -0.92 3.26 20.55
CA LYS A 104 -2.06 2.64 21.25
C LYS A 104 -1.84 1.16 21.52
N MET A 105 -1.02 0.50 20.70
CA MET A 105 -0.71 -0.92 20.84
C MET A 105 0.36 -1.19 21.88
N ALA A 106 1.30 -0.29 22.13
CA ALA A 106 2.36 -0.49 23.11
C ALA A 106 1.85 -0.39 24.56
N ASP A 107 2.59 -0.96 25.50
CA ASP A 107 2.27 -0.87 26.93
C ASP A 107 2.67 0.49 27.52
N GLU A 108 3.74 1.07 26.98
CA GLU A 108 4.22 2.42 27.29
C GLU A 108 4.55 3.16 25.99
N ALA A 109 4.48 4.49 26.01
CA ALA A 109 4.86 5.31 24.87
C ALA A 109 5.58 6.59 25.29
N VAL A 110 6.58 7.01 24.50
CA VAL A 110 7.38 8.21 24.78
C VAL A 110 7.46 9.09 23.53
N CYS A 111 7.17 10.38 23.70
CA CYS A 111 7.37 11.38 22.65
C CYS A 111 8.87 11.71 22.52
N VAL A 112 9.43 11.57 21.32
CA VAL A 112 10.86 11.78 21.04
C VAL A 112 11.14 13.04 20.19
N GLY A 113 10.10 13.82 19.87
CA GLY A 113 10.27 15.10 19.19
C GLY A 113 9.13 15.50 18.24
N PRO A 114 9.33 16.56 17.45
CA PRO A 114 8.36 17.04 16.48
C PRO A 114 8.30 16.18 15.21
N ALA A 115 7.36 16.50 14.32
CA ALA A 115 7.01 15.67 13.16
C ALA A 115 8.18 15.25 12.23
N PRO A 116 9.14 16.12 11.87
CA PRO A 116 10.24 15.73 10.99
C PRO A 116 11.08 14.59 11.58
N THR A 117 11.37 13.57 10.78
CA THR A 117 12.10 12.37 11.20
C THR A 117 13.49 12.69 11.74
N SER A 118 14.18 13.67 11.15
CA SER A 118 15.50 14.15 11.60
C SER A 118 15.51 14.71 13.03
N LYS A 119 14.36 15.13 13.54
CA LYS A 119 14.19 15.68 14.90
C LYS A 119 13.49 14.72 15.86
N SER A 120 13.06 13.56 15.38
CA SER A 120 12.31 12.55 16.15
C SER A 120 12.89 11.15 15.98
N TYR A 121 12.45 10.38 14.98
CA TYR A 121 12.85 8.97 14.79
C TYR A 121 14.32 8.76 14.42
N LEU A 122 15.04 9.81 14.02
CA LEU A 122 16.49 9.82 13.81
C LEU A 122 17.26 10.54 14.93
N ASN A 123 16.57 11.06 15.94
CA ASN A 123 17.18 11.75 17.06
C ASN A 123 17.65 10.73 18.10
N MET A 124 18.91 10.32 18.00
CA MET A 124 19.51 9.32 18.87
C MET A 124 19.46 9.74 20.35
N ASP A 125 19.74 11.00 20.67
CA ASP A 125 19.76 11.49 22.06
C ASP A 125 18.39 11.33 22.74
N ALA A 126 17.32 11.74 22.04
CA ALA A 126 15.96 11.60 22.55
C ALA A 126 15.53 10.13 22.71
N ILE A 127 15.97 9.25 21.80
CA ILE A 127 15.69 7.81 21.89
C ILE A 127 16.47 7.18 23.05
N MET A 128 17.74 7.54 23.25
CA MET A 128 18.54 7.07 24.39
C MET A 128 17.94 7.54 25.73
N GLU A 129 17.43 8.76 25.81
CA GLU A 129 16.70 9.25 26.99
C GLU A 129 15.40 8.44 27.23
N ALA A 130 14.64 8.14 26.17
CA ALA A 130 13.43 7.32 26.26
C ALA A 130 13.74 5.89 26.76
N ILE A 131 14.86 5.30 26.33
CA ILE A 131 15.33 3.99 26.78
C ILE A 131 15.65 4.03 28.28
N LYS A 132 16.42 5.03 28.73
CA LYS A 132 16.77 5.22 30.14
C LYS A 132 15.53 5.40 31.02
N LYS A 133 14.58 6.23 30.59
CA LYS A 133 13.35 6.51 31.32
C LYS A 133 12.44 5.29 31.48
N THR A 134 12.40 4.42 30.46
CA THR A 134 11.47 3.28 30.42
C THR A 134 12.10 1.99 30.93
N GLY A 135 13.43 1.93 31.02
CA GLY A 135 14.18 0.74 31.44
C GLY A 135 14.09 -0.40 30.42
N ALA A 136 14.00 -0.08 29.13
CA ALA A 136 14.00 -1.08 28.06
C ALA A 136 15.36 -1.80 28.01
N GLN A 137 15.34 -3.13 27.97
CA GLN A 137 16.54 -3.98 27.97
C GLN A 137 17.10 -4.22 26.56
N ALA A 138 16.25 -4.03 25.55
CA ALA A 138 16.63 -4.18 24.16
C ALA A 138 15.83 -3.22 23.26
N VAL A 139 16.39 -2.92 22.11
CA VAL A 139 15.80 -2.06 21.09
C VAL A 139 15.63 -2.84 19.79
N HIS A 140 14.40 -2.89 19.29
CA HIS A 140 14.12 -3.37 17.94
C HIS A 140 14.01 -2.17 16.98
N PRO A 141 14.93 -2.02 16.01
CA PRO A 141 14.92 -0.87 15.12
C PRO A 141 13.91 -1.00 13.97
N GLY A 142 13.42 -2.21 13.69
CA GLY A 142 12.58 -2.46 12.52
C GLY A 142 13.42 -2.37 11.25
N TYR A 143 12.99 -1.53 10.32
CA TYR A 143 13.72 -1.22 9.09
C TYR A 143 13.69 0.29 8.79
N GLY A 144 14.62 0.77 7.96
CA GLY A 144 14.84 2.22 7.80
C GLY A 144 15.28 2.88 9.10
N PHE A 145 15.20 4.21 9.18
CA PHE A 145 15.65 4.99 10.33
C PHE A 145 17.05 4.59 10.81
N LEU A 146 17.18 4.14 12.06
CA LEU A 146 18.45 3.79 12.70
C LEU A 146 18.79 2.29 12.61
N SER A 147 18.04 1.50 11.83
CA SER A 147 18.26 0.04 11.72
C SER A 147 19.61 -0.36 11.12
N GLU A 148 20.22 0.52 10.33
CA GLU A 148 21.53 0.31 9.70
C GLU A 148 22.53 1.37 10.18
N ASN A 149 22.25 2.03 11.31
CA ASN A 149 23.12 3.07 11.87
C ASN A 149 24.06 2.46 12.92
N ARG A 150 25.36 2.45 12.60
CA ARG A 150 26.41 1.86 13.44
C ARG A 150 26.58 2.61 14.77
N GLU A 151 26.54 3.93 14.73
CA GLU A 151 26.71 4.78 15.91
C GLU A 151 25.61 4.51 16.93
N PHE A 152 24.37 4.35 16.48
CA PHE A 152 23.24 4.01 17.34
C PHE A 152 23.42 2.65 18.01
N ALA A 153 23.76 1.61 17.25
CA ALA A 153 24.01 0.28 17.81
C ALA A 153 25.20 0.28 18.81
N LYS A 154 26.21 1.12 18.58
CA LYS A 154 27.32 1.32 19.53
C LYS A 154 26.86 2.01 20.81
N CYS A 155 26.11 3.11 20.71
CA CYS A 155 25.57 3.83 21.88
C CYS A 155 24.67 2.94 22.76
N LEU A 156 23.89 2.04 22.16
CA LEU A 156 23.08 1.07 22.90
C LEU A 156 23.94 0.09 23.69
N ALA A 157 25.01 -0.41 23.09
CA ALA A 157 25.94 -1.34 23.75
C ALA A 157 26.69 -0.68 24.92
N GLU A 158 27.00 0.62 24.84
CA GLU A 158 27.62 1.39 25.92
C GLU A 158 26.71 1.56 27.16
N GLU A 159 25.39 1.40 26.98
CA GLU A 159 24.38 1.49 28.05
C GLU A 159 23.79 0.12 28.42
N ASP A 160 24.47 -0.98 28.05
CA ASP A 160 24.03 -2.37 28.28
C ASP A 160 22.64 -2.71 27.69
N VAL A 161 22.23 -2.02 26.63
CA VAL A 161 20.97 -2.25 25.92
C VAL A 161 21.22 -3.04 24.64
N ILE A 162 20.52 -4.17 24.48
CA ILE A 162 20.74 -5.05 23.34
C ILE A 162 20.08 -4.50 22.08
N PHE A 163 20.87 -4.29 21.03
CA PHE A 163 20.35 -4.03 19.69
C PHE A 163 19.85 -5.33 19.04
N ILE A 164 18.56 -5.39 18.69
CA ILE A 164 17.95 -6.55 18.03
C ILE A 164 18.17 -6.41 16.52
N GLY A 165 19.38 -6.75 16.09
CA GLY A 165 19.87 -6.62 14.73
C GLY A 165 21.28 -7.21 14.63
N PRO A 166 21.96 -7.04 13.49
CA PRO A 166 23.34 -7.48 13.33
C PRO A 166 24.31 -6.64 14.16
N ASP A 167 25.49 -7.22 14.40
CA ASP A 167 26.57 -6.53 15.11
C ASP A 167 27.14 -5.34 14.31
N THR A 168 27.71 -4.36 15.01
CA THR A 168 28.24 -3.11 14.42
C THR A 168 29.26 -3.33 13.31
N HIS A 169 30.08 -4.38 13.41
CA HIS A 169 31.02 -4.77 12.37
C HIS A 169 30.31 -5.16 11.07
N ALA A 170 29.23 -5.95 11.15
CA ALA A 170 28.49 -6.40 9.97
C ALA A 170 27.75 -5.24 9.29
N ILE A 171 27.16 -4.33 10.07
CA ILE A 171 26.52 -3.10 9.55
C ILE A 171 27.54 -2.27 8.77
N GLN A 172 28.73 -2.05 9.33
CA GLN A 172 29.77 -1.28 8.66
C GLN A 172 30.29 -1.97 7.40
N ALA A 173 30.63 -3.25 7.51
CA ALA A 173 31.23 -4.03 6.42
C ALA A 173 30.32 -4.13 5.19
N MET A 174 28.99 -4.05 5.39
CA MET A 174 28.00 -4.12 4.31
C MET A 174 27.47 -2.75 3.87
N GLY A 175 27.71 -1.69 4.63
CA GLY A 175 27.26 -0.33 4.30
C GLY A 175 28.10 0.37 3.22
N ASP A 176 29.38 0.00 3.06
CA ASP A 176 30.24 0.47 1.97
C ASP A 176 30.20 -0.54 0.80
N LYS A 177 29.81 -0.09 -0.39
CA LYS A 177 29.70 -0.96 -1.58
C LYS A 177 31.03 -1.55 -2.05
N ILE A 178 32.14 -0.85 -1.83
CA ILE A 178 33.46 -1.34 -2.21
C ILE A 178 33.90 -2.41 -1.21
N GLU A 179 33.77 -2.13 0.10
CA GLU A 179 34.13 -3.09 1.15
C GLU A 179 33.29 -4.36 1.07
N SER A 180 31.97 -4.22 0.91
CA SER A 180 31.03 -5.34 0.78
C SER A 180 31.35 -6.21 -0.45
N LYS A 181 31.71 -5.60 -1.59
CA LYS A 181 32.11 -6.33 -2.81
C LYS A 181 33.41 -7.11 -2.62
N LEU A 182 34.41 -6.52 -1.96
CA LEU A 182 35.67 -7.20 -1.66
C LEU A 182 35.44 -8.40 -0.72
N LEU A 183 34.57 -8.23 0.28
CA LEU A 183 34.18 -9.31 1.19
C LEU A 183 33.39 -10.42 0.47
N ALA A 184 32.46 -10.04 -0.40
CA ALA A 184 31.71 -10.98 -1.24
C ALA A 184 32.65 -11.81 -2.13
N LYS A 185 33.61 -11.16 -2.79
CA LYS A 185 34.63 -11.84 -3.61
C LYS A 185 35.50 -12.78 -2.79
N LYS A 186 35.94 -12.35 -1.59
CA LYS A 186 36.70 -13.19 -0.66
C LYS A 186 35.89 -14.39 -0.16
N ALA A 187 34.58 -14.21 0.03
CA ALA A 187 33.63 -15.26 0.38
C ALA A 187 33.22 -16.15 -0.81
N LYS A 188 33.79 -15.93 -2.00
CA LYS A 188 33.49 -16.65 -3.25
C LYS A 188 32.02 -16.51 -3.68
N VAL A 189 31.41 -15.37 -3.38
CA VAL A 189 30.11 -14.99 -3.91
C VAL A 189 30.28 -14.44 -5.32
N ASN A 190 29.38 -14.80 -6.22
CA ASN A 190 29.36 -14.25 -7.57
C ASN A 190 29.12 -12.74 -7.51
N THR A 191 30.07 -11.93 -7.99
CA THR A 191 29.95 -10.47 -8.04
C THR A 191 29.78 -9.99 -9.47
N ILE A 192 29.12 -8.84 -9.64
CA ILE A 192 29.00 -8.21 -10.97
C ILE A 192 30.41 -7.87 -11.48
N PRO A 193 30.77 -8.29 -12.71
CA PRO A 193 32.02 -7.88 -13.33
C PRO A 193 32.16 -6.36 -13.29
N GLY A 194 33.27 -5.85 -12.77
CA GLY A 194 33.46 -4.43 -12.59
C GLY A 194 34.82 -4.11 -12.02
N PHE A 195 35.09 -2.82 -11.85
CA PHE A 195 36.32 -2.34 -11.24
C PHE A 195 36.23 -2.44 -9.71
N ASP A 196 37.22 -3.09 -9.10
CA ASP A 196 37.25 -3.37 -7.65
C ASP A 196 37.90 -2.22 -6.84
N GLY A 197 37.95 -1.00 -7.40
CA GLY A 197 38.56 0.18 -6.78
C GLY A 197 37.76 1.46 -6.99
N VAL A 198 38.27 2.56 -6.43
CA VAL A 198 37.70 3.90 -6.63
C VAL A 198 38.18 4.47 -7.95
N VAL A 199 37.25 4.90 -8.80
CA VAL A 199 37.56 5.56 -10.08
C VAL A 199 37.98 7.01 -9.80
N LYS A 200 39.18 7.41 -10.26
CA LYS A 200 39.77 8.73 -9.92
C LYS A 200 39.19 9.87 -10.74
N ASP A 201 39.02 9.65 -12.05
CA ASP A 201 38.60 10.69 -12.99
C ASP A 201 37.78 10.11 -14.16
N ALA A 202 37.23 11.00 -14.99
CA ALA A 202 36.36 10.64 -16.09
C ALA A 202 37.08 9.88 -17.22
N ASP A 203 38.40 10.06 -17.40
CA ASP A 203 39.13 9.35 -18.45
C ASP A 203 39.50 7.93 -18.00
N GLU A 204 39.82 7.75 -16.71
CA GLU A 204 39.91 6.44 -16.08
C GLU A 204 38.56 5.71 -16.11
N ALA A 205 37.45 6.41 -15.90
CA ALA A 205 36.11 5.85 -16.03
C ALA A 205 35.86 5.26 -17.42
N VAL A 206 36.24 5.97 -18.48
CA VAL A 206 36.13 5.49 -19.87
C VAL A 206 37.04 4.30 -20.14
N ARG A 207 38.29 4.32 -19.66
CA ARG A 207 39.21 3.18 -19.80
C ARG A 207 38.61 1.92 -19.18
N ILE A 208 38.12 2.03 -17.94
CA ILE A 208 37.47 0.94 -17.20
C ILE A 208 36.21 0.46 -17.92
N ALA A 209 35.37 1.38 -18.40
CA ALA A 209 34.14 1.03 -19.10
C ALA A 209 34.40 0.26 -20.40
N ARG A 210 35.47 0.60 -21.14
CA ARG A 210 35.91 -0.15 -22.33
C ARG A 210 36.45 -1.53 -21.98
N GLU A 211 37.18 -1.66 -20.86
CA GLU A 211 37.68 -2.96 -20.38
C GLU A 211 36.54 -3.90 -19.95
N ILE A 212 35.52 -3.38 -19.27
CA ILE A 212 34.32 -4.14 -18.88
C ILE A 212 33.43 -4.43 -20.10
N GLY A 213 33.42 -3.50 -21.06
CA GLY A 213 32.56 -3.49 -22.24
C GLY A 213 31.18 -2.88 -21.95
N TYR A 214 30.68 -2.08 -22.89
CA TYR A 214 29.37 -1.43 -22.80
C TYR A 214 28.18 -2.39 -22.93
N PRO A 215 26.99 -2.04 -22.40
CA PRO A 215 26.74 -0.93 -21.46
C PRO A 215 27.32 -1.18 -20.06
N VAL A 216 27.61 -0.11 -19.33
CA VAL A 216 28.09 -0.13 -17.94
C VAL A 216 27.19 0.71 -17.02
N MET A 217 27.23 0.42 -15.73
CA MET A 217 26.53 1.15 -14.68
C MET A 217 27.57 1.83 -13.78
N ILE A 218 27.45 3.14 -13.64
CA ILE A 218 28.21 3.97 -12.71
C ILE A 218 27.37 4.08 -11.43
N LYS A 219 27.95 3.79 -10.27
CA LYS A 219 27.28 3.87 -8.97
C LYS A 219 28.13 4.61 -7.95
N ALA A 220 27.49 5.35 -7.05
CA ALA A 220 28.14 5.90 -5.87
C ALA A 220 28.48 4.80 -4.84
N SER A 221 29.65 4.92 -4.21
CA SER A 221 30.15 4.00 -3.17
C SER A 221 29.28 4.04 -1.92
N ALA A 222 28.84 5.24 -1.52
CA ALA A 222 27.92 5.46 -0.41
C ALA A 222 26.50 5.72 -0.92
N GLY A 223 25.51 5.33 -0.10
CA GLY A 223 24.10 5.62 -0.33
C GLY A 223 23.29 4.51 -1.00
N GLY A 224 21.97 4.57 -0.81
CA GLY A 224 20.99 3.60 -1.31
C GLY A 224 19.86 4.23 -2.14
N GLY A 225 18.95 3.39 -2.65
CA GLY A 225 17.75 3.84 -3.37
C GLY A 225 17.98 4.39 -4.79
N GLY A 226 19.10 4.03 -5.43
CA GLY A 226 19.38 4.40 -6.82
C GLY A 226 19.85 5.83 -7.07
N LYS A 227 20.11 6.62 -6.02
CA LYS A 227 20.70 7.96 -6.13
C LYS A 227 22.18 7.87 -6.51
N GLY A 228 22.63 8.71 -7.44
CA GLY A 228 23.99 8.64 -7.98
C GLY A 228 24.27 7.38 -8.79
N MET A 229 23.24 6.76 -9.39
CA MET A 229 23.38 5.64 -10.32
C MET A 229 23.03 6.06 -11.75
N ARG A 230 23.89 5.75 -12.72
CA ARG A 230 23.66 6.06 -14.15
C ARG A 230 24.15 4.94 -15.05
N ILE A 231 23.39 4.68 -16.11
CA ILE A 231 23.76 3.75 -17.17
C ILE A 231 24.50 4.55 -18.24
N ALA A 232 25.61 4.01 -18.73
CA ALA A 232 26.36 4.56 -19.85
C ALA A 232 26.47 3.51 -20.97
N TRP A 233 26.09 3.90 -22.18
CA TRP A 233 26.11 3.07 -23.38
C TRP A 233 27.37 3.28 -24.23
N ASP A 234 28.06 4.41 -24.04
CA ASP A 234 29.27 4.77 -24.76
C ASP A 234 30.24 5.62 -23.91
N ASP A 235 31.35 6.02 -24.52
CA ASP A 235 32.41 6.80 -23.86
C ASP A 235 31.96 8.21 -23.46
N GLU A 236 31.06 8.85 -24.21
CA GLU A 236 30.60 10.21 -23.95
C GLU A 236 29.66 10.20 -22.74
N GLU A 237 28.68 9.29 -22.76
CA GLU A 237 27.80 9.05 -21.62
C GLU A 237 28.55 8.61 -20.37
N THR A 238 29.67 7.90 -20.51
CA THR A 238 30.51 7.52 -19.35
C THR A 238 31.13 8.73 -18.68
N ARG A 239 31.66 9.68 -19.47
CA ARG A 239 32.29 10.89 -18.92
C ARG A 239 31.26 11.76 -18.20
N ASP A 240 30.12 11.97 -18.84
CA ASP A 240 29.02 12.75 -18.27
C ASP A 240 28.42 12.04 -17.06
N GLY A 241 28.20 10.73 -17.17
CA GLY A 241 27.71 9.89 -16.10
C GLY A 241 28.61 9.93 -14.86
N PHE A 242 29.93 9.88 -15.02
CA PHE A 242 30.90 10.02 -13.92
C PHE A 242 30.80 11.39 -13.26
N ARG A 243 30.83 12.47 -14.05
CA ARG A 243 30.75 13.85 -13.55
C ARG A 243 29.46 14.10 -12.75
N PHE A 244 28.31 13.72 -13.32
CA PHE A 244 27.03 13.94 -12.67
C PHE A 244 26.85 13.06 -11.43
N SER A 245 27.27 11.79 -11.49
CA SER A 245 27.13 10.87 -10.35
C SER A 245 28.03 11.27 -9.19
N SER A 246 29.24 11.80 -9.46
CA SER A 246 30.17 12.26 -8.43
C SER A 246 29.62 13.49 -7.69
N GLN A 247 29.08 14.47 -8.43
CA GLN A 247 28.44 15.66 -7.84
C GLN A 247 27.19 15.29 -7.03
N GLU A 248 26.38 14.37 -7.53
CA GLU A 248 25.18 13.88 -6.84
C GLU A 248 25.54 13.12 -5.56
N ALA A 249 26.58 12.28 -5.61
CA ALA A 249 27.08 11.53 -4.46
C ALA A 249 27.67 12.46 -3.38
N ALA A 250 28.53 13.40 -3.77
CA ALA A 250 29.12 14.39 -2.86
C ALA A 250 28.04 15.25 -2.17
N SER A 251 27.06 15.73 -2.92
CA SER A 251 25.98 16.57 -2.38
C SER A 251 24.96 15.79 -1.53
N SER A 252 24.75 14.50 -1.81
CA SER A 252 23.74 13.68 -1.11
C SER A 252 24.30 12.94 0.10
N PHE A 253 25.55 12.49 0.03
CA PHE A 253 26.15 11.55 0.98
C PHE A 253 27.50 12.02 1.54
N GLY A 254 28.06 13.12 1.02
CA GLY A 254 29.38 13.61 1.46
C GLY A 254 30.55 12.71 1.03
N ASP A 255 30.31 11.78 0.11
CA ASP A 255 31.28 10.83 -0.43
C ASP A 255 31.18 10.86 -1.96
N ASP A 256 32.27 11.17 -2.64
CA ASP A 256 32.35 11.33 -4.09
C ASP A 256 32.93 10.10 -4.81
N ARG A 257 33.26 9.04 -4.05
CA ARG A 257 33.82 7.80 -4.60
C ARG A 257 32.79 7.07 -5.46
N LEU A 258 33.17 6.72 -6.67
CA LEU A 258 32.34 5.99 -7.64
C LEU A 258 32.94 4.62 -8.00
N LEU A 259 32.06 3.69 -8.35
CA LEU A 259 32.37 2.37 -8.88
C LEU A 259 31.68 2.14 -10.24
N ILE A 260 32.32 1.37 -11.12
CA ILE A 260 31.80 1.04 -12.46
C ILE A 260 31.66 -0.46 -12.57
N GLU A 261 30.45 -0.89 -12.94
CA GLU A 261 30.07 -2.30 -13.05
C GLU A 261 29.42 -2.58 -14.41
N LYS A 262 29.45 -3.83 -14.84
CA LYS A 262 28.72 -4.25 -16.03
C LYS A 262 27.23 -4.02 -15.81
N PHE A 263 26.56 -3.39 -16.79
CA PHE A 263 25.12 -3.32 -16.78
C PHE A 263 24.54 -4.66 -17.22
N ILE A 264 23.73 -5.28 -16.35
CA ILE A 264 22.98 -6.49 -16.67
C ILE A 264 21.65 -6.04 -17.28
N ASP A 265 21.39 -6.41 -18.53
CA ASP A 265 20.14 -6.06 -19.19
C ASP A 265 18.99 -6.99 -18.79
N ASN A 266 17.80 -6.41 -18.61
CA ASN A 266 16.58 -7.03 -18.13
C ASN A 266 16.75 -7.94 -16.89
N PRO A 267 17.40 -7.44 -15.81
CA PRO A 267 17.67 -8.27 -14.66
C PRO A 267 16.39 -8.49 -13.86
N ARG A 268 16.32 -9.65 -13.22
CA ARG A 268 15.38 -9.93 -12.13
C ARG A 268 16.04 -9.60 -10.81
N HIS A 269 15.29 -8.95 -9.93
CA HIS A 269 15.75 -8.67 -8.57
C HIS A 269 15.28 -9.83 -7.68
N ILE A 270 16.21 -10.71 -7.30
CA ILE A 270 15.93 -11.85 -6.44
C ILE A 270 16.83 -11.79 -5.22
N GLU A 271 16.24 -11.93 -4.05
CA GLU A 271 16.94 -11.75 -2.78
C GLU A 271 16.78 -12.97 -1.87
N ILE A 272 17.79 -13.26 -1.06
CA ILE A 272 17.82 -14.39 -0.15
C ILE A 272 17.67 -13.87 1.28
N GLN A 273 16.64 -14.37 1.99
CA GLN A 273 16.55 -14.15 3.43
C GLN A 273 17.62 -14.97 4.13
N VAL A 274 18.46 -14.32 4.94
CA VAL A 274 19.39 -15.01 5.84
C VAL A 274 19.01 -14.77 7.29
N LEU A 275 19.32 -15.75 8.13
CA LEU A 275 19.16 -15.69 9.58
C LEU A 275 20.42 -16.28 10.21
N GLY A 276 21.15 -15.46 10.98
CA GLY A 276 22.37 -15.85 11.69
C GLY A 276 22.19 -15.76 13.21
N ASP A 277 22.98 -16.53 13.97
CA ASP A 277 23.07 -16.40 15.43
C ASP A 277 24.47 -16.00 15.90
N LYS A 278 24.58 -15.69 17.20
CA LYS A 278 25.85 -15.34 17.85
C LYS A 278 26.80 -16.53 18.06
N HIS A 279 26.39 -17.74 17.64
CA HIS A 279 27.14 -18.99 17.78
C HIS A 279 27.80 -19.42 16.47
N GLY A 280 27.72 -18.58 15.42
CA GLY A 280 28.30 -18.85 14.11
C GLY A 280 27.42 -19.71 13.19
N ASN A 281 26.19 -20.01 13.59
CA ASN A 281 25.22 -20.65 12.71
C ASN A 281 24.57 -19.59 11.81
N ALA A 282 24.32 -19.96 10.56
CA ALA A 282 23.58 -19.15 9.61
C ALA A 282 22.81 -20.05 8.64
N LEU A 283 21.59 -19.64 8.33
CA LEU A 283 20.65 -20.33 7.45
C LEU A 283 20.13 -19.38 6.38
N TRP A 284 19.73 -19.91 5.23
CA TRP A 284 18.89 -19.17 4.29
C TRP A 284 17.44 -19.65 4.38
N LEU A 285 16.50 -18.71 4.36
CA LEU A 285 15.06 -18.93 4.46
C LEU A 285 14.39 -18.71 3.11
N ASN A 286 14.96 -19.36 2.09
CA ASN A 286 14.61 -19.26 0.67
C ASN A 286 14.73 -17.83 0.11
N GLU A 287 14.31 -17.67 -1.14
CA GLU A 287 14.36 -16.43 -1.89
C GLU A 287 13.02 -15.70 -1.95
N ARG A 288 13.09 -14.42 -2.31
CA ARG A 288 11.97 -13.59 -2.75
C ARG A 288 12.31 -12.95 -4.09
N GLU A 289 11.33 -12.85 -4.97
CA GLU A 289 11.45 -12.08 -6.22
C GLU A 289 10.74 -10.74 -6.07
N CYS A 290 11.51 -9.66 -6.17
CA CYS A 290 11.07 -8.27 -5.99
C CYS A 290 11.25 -7.47 -7.30
N SER A 291 11.15 -8.16 -8.44
CA SER A 291 11.37 -7.59 -9.77
C SER A 291 10.35 -6.49 -10.14
N ILE A 292 9.14 -6.52 -9.57
CA ILE A 292 8.13 -5.50 -9.86
C ILE A 292 8.40 -4.28 -8.98
N GLN A 293 9.08 -3.31 -9.58
CA GLN A 293 9.49 -2.07 -8.92
C GLN A 293 9.19 -0.84 -9.78
N ARG A 294 9.00 0.29 -9.10
CA ARG A 294 8.81 1.61 -9.70
C ARG A 294 9.93 2.53 -9.23
N ARG A 295 10.81 2.98 -10.14
CA ARG A 295 11.94 3.88 -9.81
C ARG A 295 12.75 3.34 -8.61
N ASN A 296 13.05 2.04 -8.63
CA ASN A 296 13.73 1.30 -7.56
C ASN A 296 12.94 1.15 -6.24
N GLN A 297 11.68 1.56 -6.17
CA GLN A 297 10.77 1.23 -5.08
C GLN A 297 10.06 -0.10 -5.38
N LYS A 298 10.23 -1.11 -4.51
CA LYS A 298 9.53 -2.40 -4.63
C LYS A 298 8.02 -2.21 -4.47
N VAL A 299 7.22 -2.88 -5.31
CA VAL A 299 5.75 -2.73 -5.37
C VAL A 299 5.03 -4.06 -5.14
N VAL A 300 5.50 -5.13 -5.80
CA VAL A 300 4.99 -6.49 -5.64
C VAL A 300 6.16 -7.43 -5.42
N GLU A 301 6.03 -8.28 -4.42
CA GLU A 301 7.02 -9.26 -4.01
C GLU A 301 6.38 -10.65 -3.95
N GLU A 302 7.12 -11.69 -4.31
CA GLU A 302 6.64 -13.07 -4.19
C GLU A 302 7.71 -14.01 -3.66
N ALA A 303 7.27 -15.06 -2.97
CA ALA A 303 8.12 -16.13 -2.47
C ALA A 303 7.45 -17.49 -2.68
N PRO A 304 8.14 -18.49 -3.24
CA PRO A 304 9.47 -18.42 -3.86
C PRO A 304 9.46 -17.66 -5.21
N SER A 305 10.59 -17.63 -5.92
CA SER A 305 10.67 -17.14 -7.30
C SER A 305 10.22 -18.22 -8.30
N ILE A 306 9.38 -17.85 -9.26
CA ILE A 306 8.96 -18.73 -10.38
C ILE A 306 10.10 -19.01 -11.37
N PHE A 307 11.11 -18.13 -11.41
CA PHE A 307 12.20 -18.22 -12.37
C PHE A 307 13.29 -19.22 -11.96
N LEU A 308 13.53 -19.36 -10.65
CA LEU A 308 14.61 -20.19 -10.13
C LEU A 308 14.25 -21.69 -10.07
N ASP A 309 15.16 -22.50 -10.59
CA ASP A 309 15.18 -23.95 -10.32
C ASP A 309 15.85 -24.26 -8.97
N SER A 310 15.73 -25.52 -8.55
CA SER A 310 16.24 -25.97 -7.24
C SER A 310 17.77 -25.89 -7.13
N GLU A 311 18.50 -26.03 -8.23
CA GLU A 311 19.96 -25.97 -8.25
C GLU A 311 20.43 -24.53 -8.06
N THR A 312 19.92 -23.60 -8.87
CA THR A 312 20.25 -22.17 -8.78
C THR A 312 19.84 -21.61 -7.42
N ARG A 313 18.65 -21.97 -6.93
CA ARG A 313 18.17 -21.56 -5.60
C ARG A 313 19.12 -22.00 -4.49
N ARG A 314 19.59 -23.25 -4.54
CA ARG A 314 20.57 -23.76 -3.57
C ARG A 314 21.89 -23.01 -3.68
N ALA A 315 22.41 -22.81 -4.88
CA ALA A 315 23.66 -22.10 -5.11
C ALA A 315 23.62 -20.66 -4.56
N MET A 316 22.52 -19.94 -4.80
CA MET A 316 22.28 -18.60 -4.23
C MET A 316 22.21 -18.64 -2.70
N GLY A 317 21.46 -19.58 -2.14
CA GLY A 317 21.32 -19.76 -0.69
C GLY A 317 22.65 -20.06 0.02
N GLU A 318 23.44 -20.96 -0.55
CA GLU A 318 24.76 -21.33 -0.03
C GLU A 318 25.73 -20.15 -0.07
N GLN A 319 25.76 -19.39 -1.18
CA GLN A 319 26.59 -18.20 -1.29
C GLN A 319 26.14 -17.09 -0.33
N ALA A 320 24.84 -16.89 -0.13
CA ALA A 320 24.31 -15.93 0.84
C ALA A 320 24.72 -16.29 2.27
N VAL A 321 24.64 -17.57 2.64
CA VAL A 321 25.11 -18.05 3.96
C VAL A 321 26.63 -17.94 4.10
N ALA A 322 27.39 -18.21 3.04
CA ALA A 322 28.84 -18.03 3.04
C ALA A 322 29.22 -16.56 3.32
N LEU A 323 28.52 -15.61 2.68
CA LEU A 323 28.68 -14.18 2.94
C LEU A 323 28.33 -13.81 4.38
N ALA A 324 27.17 -14.26 4.86
CA ALA A 324 26.72 -14.00 6.23
C ALA A 324 27.75 -14.51 7.26
N LYS A 325 28.30 -15.71 7.06
CA LYS A 325 29.36 -16.25 7.92
C LYS A 325 30.67 -15.45 7.83
N ALA A 326 31.04 -15.00 6.63
CA ALA A 326 32.26 -14.22 6.44
C ALA A 326 32.28 -12.91 7.25
N VAL A 327 31.11 -12.29 7.45
CA VAL A 327 30.96 -11.09 8.29
C VAL A 327 30.42 -11.36 9.68
N LYS A 328 30.37 -12.63 10.10
CA LYS A 328 29.84 -13.06 11.41
C LYS A 328 28.45 -12.47 11.69
N TYR A 329 27.59 -12.51 10.67
CA TYR A 329 26.28 -11.90 10.72
C TYR A 329 25.38 -12.57 11.78
N SER A 330 24.65 -11.74 12.53
CA SER A 330 23.68 -12.17 13.53
C SER A 330 22.32 -11.51 13.25
N SER A 331 21.23 -12.12 13.72
CA SER A 331 19.85 -11.68 13.44
C SER A 331 19.42 -11.93 11.98
N ALA A 332 18.32 -11.33 11.54
CA ALA A 332 17.81 -11.42 10.18
C ALA A 332 18.52 -10.42 9.26
N GLY A 333 18.80 -10.83 8.02
CA GLY A 333 19.37 -9.99 6.98
C GLY A 333 18.93 -10.46 5.60
N THR A 334 19.19 -9.68 4.57
CA THR A 334 18.84 -10.08 3.19
C THR A 334 20.00 -9.80 2.25
N VAL A 335 20.37 -10.80 1.47
CA VAL A 335 21.38 -10.69 0.40
C VAL A 335 20.65 -10.51 -0.93
N GLU A 336 20.82 -9.36 -1.57
CA GLU A 336 20.17 -9.03 -2.82
C GLU A 336 21.04 -9.45 -4.01
N PHE A 337 20.43 -10.10 -5.00
CA PHE A 337 21.07 -10.51 -6.25
C PHE A 337 20.34 -9.95 -7.47
N LEU A 338 21.11 -9.66 -8.52
CA LEU A 338 20.60 -9.50 -9.87
C LEU A 338 20.77 -10.81 -10.63
N VAL A 339 19.67 -11.33 -11.16
CA VAL A 339 19.65 -12.58 -11.93
C VAL A 339 19.35 -12.28 -13.39
N ASP A 340 20.21 -12.74 -14.30
CA ASP A 340 20.04 -12.57 -15.74
C ASP A 340 19.10 -13.63 -16.35
N SER A 341 18.82 -13.50 -17.65
CA SER A 341 17.96 -14.43 -18.39
C SER A 341 18.50 -15.86 -18.49
N LYS A 342 19.80 -16.06 -18.27
CA LYS A 342 20.48 -17.36 -18.27
C LYS A 342 20.62 -17.95 -16.85
N LYS A 343 20.00 -17.32 -15.85
CA LYS A 343 20.09 -17.68 -14.42
C LYS A 343 21.48 -17.49 -13.81
N ASN A 344 22.36 -16.72 -14.45
CA ASN A 344 23.55 -16.23 -13.76
C ASN A 344 23.10 -15.18 -12.74
N PHE A 345 23.57 -15.29 -11.52
CA PHE A 345 23.22 -14.39 -10.44
C PHE A 345 24.46 -13.67 -9.92
N TYR A 346 24.28 -12.40 -9.58
CA TYR A 346 25.35 -11.53 -9.15
C TYR A 346 24.94 -10.73 -7.92
N PHE A 347 25.79 -10.72 -6.91
CA PHE A 347 25.62 -9.97 -5.68
C PHE A 347 25.47 -8.48 -5.98
N LEU A 348 24.40 -7.88 -5.44
CA LEU A 348 24.14 -6.46 -5.52
C LEU A 348 24.57 -5.77 -4.21
N GLU A 349 23.93 -6.16 -3.10
CA GLU A 349 24.21 -5.65 -1.76
C GLU A 349 23.63 -6.59 -0.69
N MET A 350 23.96 -6.32 0.58
CA MET A 350 23.36 -7.00 1.72
C MET A 350 22.70 -5.97 2.65
N ASN A 351 21.39 -6.05 2.79
CA ASN A 351 20.63 -5.21 3.71
C ASN A 351 20.73 -5.80 5.12
N THR A 352 21.32 -5.04 6.04
CA THR A 352 21.67 -5.52 7.39
C THR A 352 20.53 -5.30 8.38
N ARG A 353 19.33 -5.72 7.99
CA ARG A 353 18.07 -5.49 8.72
C ARG A 353 16.99 -6.49 8.29
N LEU A 354 15.87 -6.49 9.00
CA LEU A 354 14.65 -7.13 8.52
C LEU A 354 14.17 -6.40 7.25
N GLN A 355 13.82 -7.15 6.20
CA GLN A 355 13.23 -6.55 5.00
C GLN A 355 11.73 -6.28 5.18
N VAL A 356 11.19 -5.34 4.40
CA VAL A 356 9.77 -4.95 4.49
C VAL A 356 8.89 -6.14 4.12
N GLU A 357 9.29 -6.81 3.04
CA GLU A 357 8.70 -7.98 2.37
C GLU A 357 9.01 -9.32 3.06
N HIS A 358 9.55 -9.31 4.28
CA HIS A 358 9.73 -10.52 5.07
C HIS A 358 8.44 -11.38 5.26
N PRO A 359 7.20 -10.84 5.27
CA PRO A 359 6.00 -11.65 5.43
C PRO A 359 5.79 -12.74 4.39
N VAL A 360 6.23 -12.57 3.13
CA VAL A 360 6.12 -13.64 2.12
C VAL A 360 7.01 -14.83 2.48
N THR A 361 8.20 -14.58 3.02
CA THR A 361 9.08 -15.62 3.56
C THR A 361 8.44 -16.31 4.76
N GLU A 362 7.85 -15.56 5.68
CA GLU A 362 7.14 -16.12 6.83
C GLU A 362 6.00 -17.06 6.40
N CYS A 363 5.22 -16.67 5.39
CA CYS A 363 4.09 -17.49 4.93
C CYS A 363 4.50 -18.84 4.35
N ILE A 364 5.63 -18.92 3.61
CA ILE A 364 6.08 -20.19 3.01
C ILE A 364 6.93 -21.05 3.96
N THR A 365 7.56 -20.44 4.96
CA THR A 365 8.41 -21.15 5.94
C THR A 365 7.68 -21.51 7.23
N GLY A 366 6.63 -20.76 7.59
CA GLY A 366 5.94 -20.87 8.87
C GLY A 366 6.68 -20.26 10.06
N LEU A 367 7.80 -19.56 9.82
CA LEU A 367 8.61 -18.92 10.85
C LEU A 367 8.12 -17.49 11.14
N ASP A 368 8.27 -17.04 12.39
CA ASP A 368 8.14 -15.63 12.76
C ASP A 368 9.56 -15.06 12.86
N LEU A 369 9.96 -14.24 11.88
CA LEU A 369 11.32 -13.73 11.79
C LEU A 369 11.63 -12.76 12.93
N VAL A 370 10.66 -11.95 13.34
CA VAL A 370 10.82 -11.06 14.51
C VAL A 370 11.06 -11.88 15.78
N GLN A 371 10.35 -13.01 15.94
CA GLN A 371 10.56 -13.90 17.07
C GLN A 371 11.98 -14.47 17.07
N GLU A 372 12.46 -14.95 15.93
CA GLU A 372 13.83 -15.48 15.83
C GLU A 372 14.89 -14.40 16.05
N MET A 373 14.68 -13.17 15.56
CA MET A 373 15.55 -12.02 15.84
C MET A 373 15.66 -11.76 17.35
N ILE A 374 14.54 -11.74 18.08
CA ILE A 374 14.51 -11.52 19.53
C ILE A 374 15.25 -12.65 20.26
N ARG A 375 15.05 -13.90 19.85
CA ARG A 375 15.70 -15.07 20.46
C ARG A 375 17.22 -15.04 20.25
N VAL A 376 17.67 -14.77 19.03
CA VAL A 376 19.09 -14.61 18.71
C VAL A 376 19.71 -13.46 19.49
N ALA A 377 19.02 -12.32 19.59
CA ALA A 377 19.51 -11.17 20.35
C ALA A 377 19.71 -11.50 21.83
N LYS A 378 18.86 -12.35 22.41
CA LYS A 378 18.99 -12.87 23.79
C LYS A 378 20.11 -13.92 23.94
N GLY A 379 20.71 -14.38 22.84
CA GLY A 379 21.83 -15.31 22.84
C GLY A 379 21.44 -16.78 22.61
N TYR A 380 20.19 -17.08 22.24
CA TYR A 380 19.80 -18.44 21.89
C TYR A 380 20.35 -18.84 20.51
N PRO A 381 20.74 -20.12 20.32
CA PRO A 381 21.08 -20.64 19.01
C PRO A 381 19.83 -20.81 18.13
N LEU A 382 20.05 -20.87 16.81
CA LEU A 382 18.97 -21.19 15.86
C LEU A 382 18.39 -22.59 16.16
N ARG A 383 17.05 -22.69 16.18
CA ARG A 383 16.35 -23.97 16.44
C ARG A 383 16.41 -24.92 15.24
N HIS A 384 16.43 -24.35 14.06
CA HIS A 384 16.30 -25.06 12.79
C HIS A 384 17.69 -25.29 12.20
N LYS A 385 17.84 -26.39 11.46
CA LYS A 385 18.93 -26.61 10.52
C LYS A 385 18.45 -26.28 9.12
N GLN A 386 19.39 -26.17 8.18
CA GLN A 386 19.05 -25.84 6.80
C GLN A 386 18.10 -26.87 6.15
N ALA A 387 18.21 -28.14 6.53
CA ALA A 387 17.33 -29.21 6.05
C ALA A 387 15.89 -29.10 6.58
N ASP A 388 15.67 -28.34 7.66
CA ASP A 388 14.35 -28.18 8.29
C ASP A 388 13.56 -27.02 7.67
N ILE A 389 14.17 -26.20 6.80
CA ILE A 389 13.54 -25.03 6.20
C ILE A 389 12.70 -25.46 4.99
N PRO A 390 11.37 -25.35 5.06
CA PRO A 390 10.50 -25.82 3.98
C PRO A 390 10.29 -24.74 2.91
N ILE A 391 9.74 -25.16 1.77
CA ILE A 391 9.08 -24.29 0.78
C ILE A 391 7.65 -24.81 0.66
N ASN A 392 6.73 -24.26 1.47
CA ASN A 392 5.34 -24.71 1.51
C ASN A 392 4.43 -23.71 0.78
N GLY A 393 3.97 -24.06 -0.42
CA GLY A 393 3.06 -23.21 -1.18
C GLY A 393 3.72 -21.95 -1.73
N TRP A 394 2.93 -20.91 -1.94
CA TRP A 394 3.35 -19.64 -2.53
C TRP A 394 2.75 -18.46 -1.79
N ALA A 395 3.51 -17.38 -1.66
CA ALA A 395 3.04 -16.13 -1.09
C ALA A 395 3.34 -14.96 -2.03
N VAL A 396 2.40 -14.02 -2.11
CA VAL A 396 2.52 -12.78 -2.87
C VAL A 396 2.14 -11.62 -1.97
N GLU A 397 2.97 -10.58 -1.95
CA GLU A 397 2.76 -9.33 -1.22
C GLU A 397 2.63 -8.16 -2.19
N CYS A 398 1.69 -7.28 -1.89
CA CYS A 398 1.51 -6.00 -2.56
C CYS A 398 1.66 -4.88 -1.53
N ARG A 399 2.53 -3.91 -1.81
CA ARG A 399 2.62 -2.68 -0.99
C ARG A 399 1.50 -1.73 -1.36
N VAL A 400 0.55 -1.56 -0.45
CA VAL A 400 -0.56 -0.61 -0.62
C VAL A 400 -0.05 0.77 -0.22
N TYR A 401 0.05 1.66 -1.19
CA TYR A 401 0.55 3.03 -1.03
C TYR A 401 -0.58 4.04 -1.17
N ALA A 402 -0.53 5.09 -0.37
CA ALA A 402 -1.28 6.33 -0.56
C ALA A 402 -0.62 7.12 -1.71
N GLU A 403 -0.77 6.63 -2.93
CA GLU A 403 -0.18 7.19 -4.14
C GLU A 403 -1.18 7.15 -5.29
N ASP A 404 -1.12 8.15 -6.17
CA ASP A 404 -1.94 8.19 -7.39
C ASP A 404 -1.19 7.52 -8.56
N PRO A 405 -1.53 6.26 -8.92
CA PRO A 405 -0.81 5.55 -9.99
C PRO A 405 -0.97 6.21 -11.36
N TYR A 406 -2.01 7.04 -11.56
CA TYR A 406 -2.28 7.71 -12.82
C TYR A 406 -1.44 8.97 -13.01
N LYS A 407 -0.87 9.54 -11.94
CA LYS A 407 0.00 10.71 -11.99
C LYS A 407 1.44 10.30 -11.75
N SER A 408 2.25 10.30 -12.80
CA SER A 408 3.70 9.99 -12.72
C SER A 408 4.02 8.67 -12.00
N PHE A 409 3.13 7.67 -12.13
CA PHE A 409 3.21 6.37 -11.44
C PHE A 409 3.18 6.42 -9.91
N GLY A 410 2.61 7.43 -9.26
CA GLY A 410 2.41 7.41 -7.81
C GLY A 410 2.91 8.65 -7.12
N LEU A 411 2.33 9.79 -7.50
CA LEU A 411 2.42 10.99 -6.69
C LEU A 411 1.84 10.69 -5.30
N PRO A 412 2.57 10.94 -4.19
CA PRO A 412 2.07 10.70 -2.86
C PRO A 412 0.79 11.48 -2.56
N SER A 413 -0.12 10.83 -1.85
CA SER A 413 -1.41 11.36 -1.45
C SER A 413 -1.47 11.46 0.06
N ILE A 414 -1.69 12.68 0.54
CA ILE A 414 -1.88 12.95 1.97
C ILE A 414 -3.36 13.09 2.31
N GLY A 415 -3.70 12.90 3.57
CA GLY A 415 -5.04 13.17 4.09
C GLY A 415 -5.56 12.09 5.02
N ARG A 416 -6.77 12.33 5.52
CA ARG A 416 -7.44 11.47 6.50
C ARG A 416 -8.17 10.32 5.83
N LEU A 417 -8.01 9.11 6.35
CA LEU A 417 -8.77 7.94 5.93
C LEU A 417 -10.20 8.01 6.47
N SER A 418 -11.16 8.37 5.61
CA SER A 418 -12.57 8.45 5.99
C SER A 418 -13.21 7.08 6.17
N GLN A 419 -12.78 6.10 5.39
CA GLN A 419 -13.12 4.69 5.56
C GLN A 419 -11.91 3.82 5.24
N TYR A 420 -11.73 2.77 6.02
CA TYR A 420 -10.65 1.81 5.84
C TYR A 420 -11.14 0.44 6.30
N GLN A 421 -11.17 -0.54 5.41
CA GLN A 421 -11.58 -1.91 5.73
C GLN A 421 -10.64 -2.88 5.02
N GLU A 422 -9.93 -3.68 5.83
CA GLU A 422 -9.00 -4.68 5.35
C GLU A 422 -9.73 -5.97 4.92
N PRO A 423 -9.27 -6.66 3.85
CA PRO A 423 -9.90 -7.86 3.32
C PRO A 423 -9.59 -9.15 4.12
N ILE A 424 -9.43 -9.05 5.44
CA ILE A 424 -9.00 -10.16 6.32
C ILE A 424 -10.08 -11.25 6.54
N HIS A 425 -11.32 -11.01 6.09
CA HIS A 425 -12.38 -12.02 6.11
C HIS A 425 -12.17 -13.12 5.05
N LEU A 426 -11.30 -12.88 4.08
CA LEU A 426 -10.97 -13.83 3.02
C LEU A 426 -9.93 -14.86 3.49
N PRO A 427 -10.01 -16.11 2.99
CA PRO A 427 -9.04 -17.15 3.36
C PRO A 427 -7.65 -16.86 2.78
N GLY A 428 -6.61 -17.15 3.56
CA GLY A 428 -5.23 -17.01 3.09
C GLY A 428 -4.75 -15.57 2.93
N VAL A 429 -5.47 -14.59 3.48
CA VAL A 429 -5.12 -13.16 3.43
C VAL A 429 -4.52 -12.71 4.77
N ARG A 430 -3.41 -12.00 4.71
CA ARG A 430 -2.76 -11.32 5.84
C ARG A 430 -2.58 -9.85 5.48
N VAL A 431 -2.85 -8.97 6.44
CA VAL A 431 -2.59 -7.53 6.29
C VAL A 431 -1.73 -7.05 7.46
N ASP A 432 -0.57 -6.51 7.14
CA ASP A 432 0.30 -5.84 8.09
C ASP A 432 0.13 -4.32 7.89
N SER A 433 -0.58 -3.67 8.81
CA SER A 433 -0.92 -2.25 8.76
C SER A 433 -0.57 -1.52 10.06
N GLY A 434 -0.31 -0.22 9.95
CA GLY A 434 -0.03 0.69 11.06
C GLY A 434 -1.08 1.79 11.22
N ILE A 435 -2.25 1.60 10.62
CA ILE A 435 -3.30 2.61 10.45
C ILE A 435 -4.67 2.01 10.75
N GLN A 436 -5.65 2.88 10.96
CA GLN A 436 -7.03 2.49 11.24
C GLN A 436 -8.00 3.52 10.61
N PRO A 437 -9.31 3.25 10.56
CA PRO A 437 -10.28 4.27 10.16
C PRO A 437 -10.08 5.57 10.94
N GLY A 438 -10.04 6.68 10.21
CA GLY A 438 -9.80 8.01 10.78
C GLY A 438 -8.33 8.40 10.97
N SER A 439 -7.36 7.52 10.69
CA SER A 439 -5.93 7.85 10.67
C SER A 439 -5.58 8.87 9.58
N ASP A 440 -4.56 9.68 9.83
CA ASP A 440 -4.03 10.68 8.88
C ASP A 440 -2.75 10.17 8.21
N ILE A 441 -2.68 10.26 6.88
CA ILE A 441 -1.45 10.09 6.10
C ILE A 441 -0.78 11.45 6.00
N SER A 442 0.36 11.60 6.69
CA SER A 442 1.10 12.87 6.78
C SER A 442 2.16 12.99 5.68
N ILE A 443 2.60 14.23 5.43
CA ILE A 443 3.71 14.53 4.51
C ILE A 443 5.09 14.07 5.02
N TYR A 444 5.21 13.79 6.32
CA TYR A 444 6.51 13.61 6.97
C TYR A 444 7.08 12.20 6.85
N TYR A 445 6.24 11.24 6.46
CA TYR A 445 6.56 9.82 6.52
C TYR A 445 6.24 9.11 5.21
N ASP A 446 6.69 7.86 5.14
CA ASP A 446 6.41 6.95 4.04
C ASP A 446 4.88 6.83 3.80
N PRO A 447 4.40 6.95 2.54
CA PRO A 447 2.98 6.86 2.19
C PRO A 447 2.41 5.43 2.23
N MET A 448 3.17 4.42 2.65
CA MET A 448 2.70 3.04 2.76
C MET A 448 1.58 2.93 3.79
N ILE A 449 0.41 2.51 3.31
CA ILE A 449 -0.81 2.29 4.09
C ILE A 449 -0.70 0.94 4.81
N SER A 450 -0.40 -0.11 4.05
CA SER A 450 -0.32 -1.48 4.53
C SER A 450 0.46 -2.36 3.56
N LYS A 451 0.83 -3.54 4.04
CA LYS A 451 1.26 -4.66 3.20
C LYS A 451 0.08 -5.63 3.12
N LEU A 452 -0.35 -5.94 1.91
CA LEU A 452 -1.36 -6.95 1.66
C LEU A 452 -0.65 -8.22 1.19
N ILE A 453 -0.75 -9.29 1.96
CA ILE A 453 -0.12 -10.57 1.69
C ILE A 453 -1.21 -11.61 1.43
N THR A 454 -1.00 -12.44 0.42
CA THR A 454 -1.81 -13.62 0.18
C THR A 454 -0.95 -14.86 0.08
N TYR A 455 -1.51 -15.97 0.55
CA TYR A 455 -0.88 -17.27 0.55
C TYR A 455 -1.76 -18.27 -0.20
N GLY A 456 -1.16 -19.20 -0.95
CA GLY A 456 -1.83 -20.30 -1.64
C GLY A 456 -1.00 -21.57 -1.61
N SER A 457 -1.63 -22.72 -1.86
CA SER A 457 -0.94 -24.00 -2.04
C SER A 457 -0.06 -24.02 -3.30
N ASP A 458 -0.39 -23.18 -4.28
CA ASP A 458 0.42 -22.87 -5.44
C ASP A 458 0.33 -21.36 -5.77
N ARG A 459 1.11 -20.94 -6.77
CA ARG A 459 1.16 -19.55 -7.22
C ARG A 459 -0.18 -19.08 -7.77
N THR A 460 -0.89 -19.92 -8.51
CA THR A 460 -2.18 -19.56 -9.13
C THR A 460 -3.23 -19.24 -8.07
N GLU A 461 -3.31 -20.05 -7.02
CA GLU A 461 -4.18 -19.82 -5.88
C GLU A 461 -3.81 -18.55 -5.12
N ALA A 462 -2.52 -18.31 -4.87
CA ALA A 462 -2.06 -17.08 -4.21
C ALA A 462 -2.45 -15.82 -5.02
N LEU A 463 -2.22 -15.83 -6.34
CA LEU A 463 -2.60 -14.73 -7.23
C LEU A 463 -4.11 -14.52 -7.28
N LYS A 464 -4.90 -15.60 -7.32
CA LYS A 464 -6.35 -15.50 -7.32
C LYS A 464 -6.88 -14.88 -6.02
N ARG A 465 -6.32 -15.30 -4.87
CA ARG A 465 -6.63 -14.70 -3.57
C ARG A 465 -6.22 -13.23 -3.52
N MET A 466 -5.08 -12.85 -4.12
CA MET A 466 -4.64 -11.45 -4.20
C MET A 466 -5.62 -10.59 -5.02
N GLU A 467 -6.08 -11.10 -6.17
CA GLU A 467 -7.11 -10.43 -6.98
C GLU A 467 -8.36 -10.16 -6.15
N ASP A 468 -8.89 -11.19 -5.49
CA ASP A 468 -10.11 -11.08 -4.68
C ASP A 468 -9.90 -10.16 -3.46
N ALA A 469 -8.72 -10.20 -2.84
CA ALA A 469 -8.37 -9.34 -1.71
C ALA A 469 -8.31 -7.86 -2.10
N LEU A 470 -7.72 -7.54 -3.25
CA LEU A 470 -7.66 -6.17 -3.77
C LEU A 470 -9.06 -5.63 -4.10
N ASP A 471 -9.96 -6.45 -4.63
CA ASP A 471 -11.35 -6.07 -4.90
C ASP A 471 -12.17 -5.82 -3.62
N ASN A 472 -11.84 -6.54 -2.53
CA ASN A 472 -12.48 -6.41 -1.22
C ASN A 472 -11.85 -5.33 -0.32
N TYR A 473 -10.79 -4.65 -0.76
CA TYR A 473 -10.12 -3.64 0.05
C TYR A 473 -10.84 -2.28 -0.05
N VAL A 474 -11.34 -1.76 1.06
CA VAL A 474 -11.95 -0.43 1.12
C VAL A 474 -10.95 0.58 1.65
N ILE A 475 -10.59 1.57 0.83
CA ILE A 475 -9.77 2.72 1.23
C ILE A 475 -10.44 3.98 0.69
N ARG A 476 -10.80 4.90 1.60
CA ARG A 476 -11.41 6.20 1.29
C ARG A 476 -10.70 7.28 2.10
N GLY A 477 -10.58 8.46 1.53
CA GLY A 477 -9.95 9.66 2.10
C GLY A 477 -8.70 10.12 1.36
N VAL A 478 -7.97 9.17 0.76
CA VAL A 478 -6.73 9.39 0.00
C VAL A 478 -6.79 8.63 -1.32
N THR A 479 -6.03 9.10 -2.32
CA THR A 479 -5.77 8.29 -3.52
C THR A 479 -4.75 7.20 -3.21
N HIS A 480 -4.86 6.06 -3.88
CA HIS A 480 -4.10 4.86 -3.57
C HIS A 480 -3.83 3.99 -4.81
N ASN A 481 -2.81 3.13 -4.72
CA ASN A 481 -2.30 2.34 -5.85
C ASN A 481 -3.02 1.00 -6.11
N ILE A 482 -4.09 0.65 -5.39
CA ILE A 482 -4.80 -0.64 -5.55
C ILE A 482 -5.17 -0.98 -7.00
N ALA A 483 -5.58 0.00 -7.79
CA ALA A 483 -5.89 -0.20 -9.21
C ALA A 483 -4.69 -0.76 -9.99
N LEU A 484 -3.51 -0.17 -9.78
CA LEU A 484 -2.27 -0.61 -10.42
C LEU A 484 -1.87 -2.01 -9.93
N LEU A 485 -1.95 -2.26 -8.62
CA LEU A 485 -1.63 -3.56 -8.04
C LEU A 485 -2.49 -4.66 -8.65
N ARG A 486 -3.81 -4.43 -8.75
CA ARG A 486 -4.75 -5.39 -9.33
C ARG A 486 -4.40 -5.69 -10.79
N GLU A 487 -4.10 -4.67 -11.58
CA GLU A 487 -3.73 -4.82 -12.99
C GLU A 487 -2.41 -5.57 -13.18
N VAL A 488 -1.43 -5.37 -12.30
CA VAL A 488 -0.18 -6.15 -12.31
C VAL A 488 -0.48 -7.64 -12.05
N ILE A 489 -1.29 -7.96 -11.04
CA ILE A 489 -1.59 -9.34 -10.64
C ILE A 489 -2.29 -10.13 -11.74
N ILE A 490 -3.22 -9.51 -12.48
CA ILE A 490 -3.94 -10.17 -13.58
C ILE A 490 -3.19 -10.13 -14.92
N ASN A 491 -2.05 -9.42 -14.99
CA ASN A 491 -1.33 -9.27 -16.24
C ASN A 491 -0.75 -10.61 -16.73
N SER A 492 -0.97 -10.92 -18.01
CA SER A 492 -0.52 -12.19 -18.59
C SER A 492 0.99 -12.45 -18.47
N ARG A 493 1.84 -11.41 -18.53
CA ARG A 493 3.29 -11.53 -18.34
C ARG A 493 3.63 -11.88 -16.90
N PHE A 494 2.97 -11.24 -15.93
CA PHE A 494 3.14 -11.52 -14.51
C PHE A 494 2.68 -12.95 -14.15
N ILE A 495 1.53 -13.39 -14.67
CA ILE A 495 1.01 -14.75 -14.46
C ILE A 495 1.98 -15.81 -15.02
N LYS A 496 2.55 -15.58 -16.21
CA LYS A 496 3.56 -16.47 -16.81
C LYS A 496 4.93 -16.40 -16.14
N GLY A 497 5.14 -15.41 -15.27
CA GLY A 497 6.44 -15.15 -14.65
C GLY A 497 7.45 -14.49 -15.59
N ASP A 498 7.04 -13.95 -16.74
CA ASP A 498 7.90 -13.16 -17.64
C ASP A 498 8.01 -11.71 -17.12
N ILE A 499 8.84 -11.54 -16.10
CA ILE A 499 9.01 -10.27 -15.39
C ILE A 499 10.47 -9.88 -15.28
N ASN A 500 10.72 -8.58 -15.17
CA ASN A 500 12.04 -7.99 -14.97
C ASN A 500 11.87 -6.66 -14.20
N THR A 501 12.98 -6.05 -13.82
CA THR A 501 13.01 -4.76 -13.11
C THR A 501 12.45 -3.54 -13.88
N LYS A 502 12.21 -3.69 -15.19
CA LYS A 502 11.61 -2.69 -16.09
C LYS A 502 10.14 -2.99 -16.40
N PHE A 503 9.53 -4.00 -15.76
CA PHE A 503 8.18 -4.48 -16.10
C PHE A 503 7.14 -3.36 -16.20
N LEU A 504 7.09 -2.45 -15.22
CA LEU A 504 6.10 -1.37 -15.21
C LEU A 504 6.29 -0.39 -16.38
N SER A 505 7.54 -0.06 -16.72
CA SER A 505 7.83 0.81 -17.88
C SER A 505 7.57 0.10 -19.21
N ASP A 506 7.79 -1.21 -19.29
CA ASP A 506 7.56 -1.99 -20.50
C ASP A 506 6.06 -2.19 -20.77
N VAL A 507 5.29 -2.47 -19.72
CA VAL A 507 3.84 -2.75 -19.81
C VAL A 507 3.03 -1.46 -19.89
N TYR A 508 3.49 -0.38 -19.24
CA TYR A 508 2.80 0.89 -19.16
C TYR A 508 3.72 2.07 -19.58
N PRO A 509 4.21 2.12 -20.83
CA PRO A 509 5.16 3.14 -21.27
C PRO A 509 4.61 4.57 -21.17
N ASP A 510 3.31 4.74 -21.42
CA ASP A 510 2.62 6.04 -21.38
C ASP A 510 1.96 6.35 -20.02
N GLY A 511 2.36 5.67 -18.95
CA GLY A 511 1.64 5.77 -17.67
C GLY A 511 0.54 4.71 -17.50
N PHE A 512 0.11 4.54 -16.25
CA PHE A 512 -1.02 3.66 -15.91
C PHE A 512 -2.35 4.33 -16.32
N LYS A 513 -3.08 3.68 -17.24
CA LYS A 513 -4.37 4.19 -17.77
C LYS A 513 -5.60 3.51 -17.15
N GLY A 514 -5.39 2.54 -16.25
CA GLY A 514 -6.46 1.78 -15.60
C GLY A 514 -6.90 0.52 -16.37
N HIS A 515 -7.76 -0.29 -15.74
CA HIS A 515 -8.36 -1.49 -16.35
C HIS A 515 -9.16 -1.15 -17.61
N LYS A 516 -8.94 -1.90 -18.67
CA LYS A 516 -9.72 -1.81 -19.91
C LYS A 516 -10.78 -2.90 -19.93
N LEU A 517 -12.04 -2.50 -19.80
CA LEU A 517 -13.17 -3.43 -19.85
C LEU A 517 -13.25 -4.16 -21.18
N THR A 518 -13.40 -5.47 -21.10
CA THR A 518 -13.92 -6.28 -22.21
C THR A 518 -15.42 -6.04 -22.38
N GLU A 519 -15.96 -6.42 -23.54
CA GLU A 519 -17.41 -6.33 -23.80
C GLU A 519 -18.24 -7.08 -22.76
N ASN A 520 -17.81 -8.27 -22.37
CA ASN A 520 -18.47 -9.04 -21.31
C ASN A 520 -18.42 -8.31 -19.96
N GLU A 521 -17.26 -7.78 -19.56
CA GLU A 521 -17.13 -7.05 -18.29
C GLU A 521 -17.93 -5.73 -18.28
N ARG A 522 -18.03 -5.05 -19.43
CA ARG A 522 -18.91 -3.88 -19.58
C ARG A 522 -20.37 -4.27 -19.39
N ASN A 523 -20.83 -5.35 -20.02
CA ASN A 523 -22.20 -5.84 -19.86
C ASN A 523 -22.48 -6.25 -18.41
N GLN A 524 -21.52 -6.89 -17.74
CA GLN A 524 -21.59 -7.20 -16.31
C GLN A 524 -21.72 -5.93 -15.46
N LEU A 525 -20.90 -4.91 -15.70
CA LEU A 525 -20.98 -3.63 -14.99
C LEU A 525 -22.35 -2.96 -15.17
N LEU A 526 -22.86 -2.91 -16.40
CA LEU A 526 -24.18 -2.33 -16.72
C LEU A 526 -25.32 -3.13 -16.07
N ALA A 527 -25.22 -4.45 -16.03
CA ALA A 527 -26.19 -5.32 -15.36
C ALA A 527 -26.19 -5.15 -13.83
N ILE A 528 -25.00 -5.02 -13.23
CA ILE A 528 -24.85 -4.71 -11.81
C ILE A 528 -25.45 -3.33 -11.50
N ALA A 529 -25.10 -2.33 -12.30
CA ALA A 529 -25.51 -0.94 -12.10
C ALA A 529 -27.04 -0.78 -12.17
N SER A 530 -27.67 -1.38 -13.19
CA SER A 530 -29.14 -1.41 -13.32
C SER A 530 -29.82 -2.14 -12.17
N SER A 531 -29.30 -3.31 -11.77
CA SER A 531 -29.86 -4.08 -10.65
C SER A 531 -29.78 -3.31 -9.34
N LEU A 532 -28.64 -2.65 -9.07
CA LEU A 532 -28.44 -1.81 -7.90
C LEU A 532 -29.36 -0.57 -7.92
N PHE A 533 -29.54 0.06 -9.09
CA PHE A 533 -30.47 1.17 -9.26
C PHE A 533 -31.91 0.74 -8.95
N VAL A 534 -32.39 -0.35 -9.57
CA VAL A 534 -33.74 -0.88 -9.33
C VAL A 534 -33.93 -1.27 -7.86
N ALA A 535 -32.95 -1.93 -7.24
CA ALA A 535 -32.98 -2.25 -5.82
C ALA A 535 -33.09 -0.99 -4.94
N SER A 536 -32.37 0.08 -5.29
CA SER A 536 -32.45 1.37 -4.60
C SER A 536 -33.82 2.04 -4.76
N GLN A 537 -34.41 2.00 -5.96
CA GLN A 537 -35.75 2.54 -6.22
C GLN A 537 -36.83 1.75 -5.48
N LEU A 538 -36.78 0.42 -5.52
CA LEU A 538 -37.71 -0.45 -4.78
C LEU A 538 -37.62 -0.24 -3.27
N ARG A 539 -36.42 0.04 -2.73
CA ARG A 539 -36.25 0.42 -1.33
C ARG A 539 -36.89 1.78 -1.03
N ALA A 540 -36.69 2.78 -1.89
CA ALA A 540 -37.25 4.12 -1.70
C ALA A 540 -38.79 4.12 -1.70
N GLN A 541 -39.41 3.14 -2.36
CA GLN A 541 -40.87 2.94 -2.35
C GLN A 541 -41.41 2.31 -1.04
N ARG A 542 -40.54 1.79 -0.15
CA ARG A 542 -40.94 1.20 1.14
C ARG A 542 -40.84 2.25 2.25
N PHE A 543 -41.99 2.74 2.73
CA PHE A 543 -42.08 3.64 3.88
C PHE A 543 -42.26 2.84 5.17
N LEU A 544 -41.57 3.18 6.26
CA LEU A 544 -41.59 2.39 7.50
C LEU A 544 -42.89 2.56 8.33
N GLU A 545 -43.65 3.64 8.14
CA GLU A 545 -44.86 3.96 8.91
C GLU A 545 -46.15 3.62 8.14
N HIS A 546 -46.27 2.36 7.71
CA HIS A 546 -47.42 1.92 6.90
C HIS A 546 -48.75 1.87 7.65
N GLU A 547 -48.76 1.76 8.99
CA GLU A 547 -50.00 1.57 9.76
C GLU A 547 -50.77 2.87 10.05
N ASN A 548 -50.16 4.06 9.90
CA ASN A 548 -50.79 5.36 10.22
C ASN A 548 -50.78 6.38 9.06
N SER A 549 -50.36 6.01 7.85
CA SER A 549 -50.34 6.95 6.72
C SER A 549 -51.75 7.19 6.15
N ARG A 550 -52.16 8.46 6.09
CA ARG A 550 -53.46 8.92 5.57
C ARG A 550 -53.55 8.93 4.03
N VAL A 551 -52.46 8.59 3.33
CA VAL A 551 -52.40 8.64 1.86
C VAL A 551 -52.40 7.20 1.31
N PRO A 552 -53.35 6.82 0.44
CA PRO A 552 -53.32 5.54 -0.25
C PRO A 552 -52.12 5.49 -1.18
N ILE A 553 -51.14 4.65 -0.85
CA ILE A 553 -49.96 4.43 -1.70
C ILE A 553 -50.30 3.32 -2.69
N ILE A 554 -50.49 3.68 -3.96
CA ILE A 554 -50.51 2.72 -5.07
C ILE A 554 -49.11 2.13 -5.15
N LYS A 555 -48.96 0.82 -4.94
CA LYS A 555 -47.70 0.12 -5.20
C LYS A 555 -47.58 -0.08 -6.71
N PRO A 556 -46.69 0.62 -7.42
CA PRO A 556 -46.47 0.31 -8.82
C PRO A 556 -45.81 -1.07 -8.89
N GLN A 557 -46.55 -2.08 -9.36
CA GLN A 557 -45.97 -3.37 -9.74
C GLN A 557 -45.29 -3.21 -11.09
N VAL A 558 -44.10 -2.60 -11.10
CA VAL A 558 -43.27 -2.55 -12.30
C VAL A 558 -42.61 -3.91 -12.46
N ALA A 559 -43.20 -4.76 -13.31
CA ALA A 559 -42.66 -6.08 -13.60
C ALA A 559 -41.36 -6.01 -14.44
N THR A 560 -41.22 -4.95 -15.23
CA THR A 560 -40.10 -4.75 -16.15
C THR A 560 -39.72 -3.27 -16.21
N TRP A 561 -38.43 -2.99 -16.09
CA TRP A 561 -37.84 -1.66 -16.10
C TRP A 561 -37.08 -1.45 -17.40
N GLU A 562 -37.54 -0.52 -18.23
CA GLU A 562 -36.79 -0.03 -19.39
C GLU A 562 -35.89 1.14 -18.95
N LEU A 563 -34.59 0.90 -18.97
CA LEU A 563 -33.56 1.82 -18.51
C LEU A 563 -32.66 2.26 -19.67
N SER A 564 -32.15 3.47 -19.57
CA SER A 564 -31.08 4.02 -20.41
C SER A 564 -29.89 4.30 -19.50
N ILE A 565 -28.78 3.61 -19.73
CA ILE A 565 -27.55 3.78 -18.95
C ILE A 565 -26.52 4.47 -19.81
N LYS A 566 -26.10 5.67 -19.40
CA LYS A 566 -24.94 6.34 -19.97
C LYS A 566 -23.70 5.93 -19.19
N LEU A 567 -22.75 5.31 -19.86
CA LEU A 567 -21.43 4.97 -19.36
C LEU A 567 -20.42 5.70 -20.25
N HIS A 568 -19.68 6.66 -19.70
CA HIS A 568 -18.85 7.60 -20.47
C HIS A 568 -19.70 8.33 -21.53
N ASP A 569 -19.34 8.24 -22.81
CA ASP A 569 -20.07 8.85 -23.93
C ASP A 569 -21.04 7.87 -24.62
N GLU A 570 -21.09 6.61 -24.17
CA GLU A 570 -21.94 5.57 -24.75
C GLU A 570 -23.26 5.45 -23.97
N VAL A 571 -24.36 5.23 -24.70
CA VAL A 571 -25.70 5.04 -24.13
C VAL A 571 -26.18 3.64 -24.46
N HIS A 572 -26.52 2.88 -23.42
CA HIS A 572 -26.97 1.50 -23.52
C HIS A 572 -28.43 1.38 -23.11
N ALA A 573 -29.22 0.67 -23.91
CA ALA A 573 -30.58 0.32 -23.58
C ALA A 573 -30.56 -0.97 -22.73
N VAL A 574 -31.16 -0.91 -21.54
CA VAL A 574 -31.13 -2.02 -20.59
C VAL A 574 -32.54 -2.33 -20.12
N VAL A 575 -32.92 -3.60 -20.19
CA VAL A 575 -34.20 -4.07 -19.66
C VAL A 575 -33.94 -4.93 -18.43
N ALA A 576 -34.44 -4.49 -17.27
CA ALA A 576 -34.25 -5.21 -16.01
C ALA A 576 -35.60 -5.69 -15.45
N SER A 577 -35.65 -6.93 -14.98
CA SER A 577 -36.77 -7.49 -14.23
C SER A 577 -36.26 -8.11 -12.94
N ASN A 578 -37.06 -8.11 -11.89
CA ASN A 578 -36.65 -8.62 -10.58
C ASN A 578 -37.59 -9.72 -10.07
N SER A 579 -37.01 -10.83 -9.62
CA SER A 579 -37.70 -11.92 -8.93
C SER A 579 -36.98 -12.20 -7.62
N GLY A 580 -37.49 -11.63 -6.52
CA GLY A 580 -36.83 -11.73 -5.21
C GLY A 580 -35.43 -11.09 -5.21
N PRO A 581 -34.36 -11.84 -4.85
CA PRO A 581 -32.98 -11.34 -4.83
C PRO A 581 -32.28 -11.37 -6.20
N THR A 582 -32.92 -11.96 -7.22
CA THR A 582 -32.34 -12.15 -8.55
C THR A 582 -32.96 -11.16 -9.55
N PHE A 583 -32.10 -10.53 -10.34
CA PHE A 583 -32.43 -9.58 -11.38
C PHE A 583 -32.03 -10.18 -12.72
N SER A 584 -32.99 -10.33 -13.64
CA SER A 584 -32.69 -10.72 -15.02
C SER A 584 -32.56 -9.44 -15.83
N VAL A 585 -31.37 -9.21 -16.39
CA VAL A 585 -31.02 -7.99 -17.08
C VAL A 585 -30.60 -8.30 -18.51
N GLU A 586 -31.21 -7.62 -19.47
CA GLU A 586 -30.83 -7.65 -20.87
C GLU A 586 -30.10 -6.36 -21.23
N VAL A 587 -28.83 -6.47 -21.64
CA VAL A 587 -27.95 -5.36 -22.05
C VAL A 587 -27.47 -5.65 -23.47
N ASP A 588 -27.78 -4.76 -24.42
CA ASP A 588 -27.34 -4.87 -25.82
C ASP A 588 -27.59 -6.27 -26.44
N GLY A 589 -28.72 -6.90 -26.10
CA GLY A 589 -29.12 -8.24 -26.55
C GLY A 589 -28.54 -9.42 -25.77
N SER A 590 -27.65 -9.17 -24.81
CA SER A 590 -27.10 -10.19 -23.89
C SER A 590 -27.93 -10.27 -22.60
N LYS A 591 -28.38 -11.47 -22.22
CA LYS A 591 -29.11 -11.70 -20.96
C LYS A 591 -28.19 -12.19 -19.86
N LEU A 592 -28.18 -11.48 -18.75
CA LEU A 592 -27.38 -11.75 -17.56
C LEU A 592 -28.28 -11.87 -16.33
N ASN A 593 -28.02 -12.84 -15.45
CA ASN A 593 -28.72 -12.96 -14.18
C ASN A 593 -27.84 -12.48 -13.03
N VAL A 594 -28.28 -11.40 -12.38
CA VAL A 594 -27.57 -10.75 -11.28
C VAL A 594 -28.28 -11.09 -9.97
N THR A 595 -27.61 -11.83 -9.08
CA THR A 595 -28.15 -12.17 -7.76
C THR A 595 -27.34 -11.47 -6.68
N SER A 596 -28.02 -10.74 -5.80
CA SER A 596 -27.39 -10.08 -4.64
C SER A 596 -28.42 -9.80 -3.54
N THR A 597 -27.94 -9.66 -2.29
CA THR A 597 -28.77 -9.26 -1.14
C THR A 597 -28.85 -7.73 -0.97
N TRP A 598 -28.18 -6.95 -1.83
CA TRP A 598 -28.20 -5.49 -1.89
C TRP A 598 -28.27 -4.77 -0.52
N ASN A 599 -27.24 -4.94 0.31
CA ASN A 599 -27.09 -4.12 1.51
C ASN A 599 -26.55 -2.72 1.15
N LEU A 600 -27.46 -1.79 0.83
CA LEU A 600 -27.12 -0.43 0.40
C LEU A 600 -26.39 0.44 1.45
N ALA A 601 -26.19 -0.06 2.67
CA ALA A 601 -25.37 0.59 3.70
C ALA A 601 -23.93 0.04 3.74
N SER A 602 -23.68 -1.12 3.12
CA SER A 602 -22.37 -1.74 3.07
C SER A 602 -21.50 -1.09 1.98
N PRO A 603 -20.21 -0.79 2.25
CA PRO A 603 -19.29 -0.33 1.21
C PRO A 603 -18.95 -1.41 0.19
N LEU A 604 -19.01 -2.69 0.60
CA LEU A 604 -18.80 -3.86 -0.24
C LEU A 604 -20.14 -4.51 -0.58
N LEU A 605 -20.38 -4.78 -1.86
CA LEU A 605 -21.54 -5.50 -2.34
C LEU A 605 -21.06 -6.75 -3.08
N SER A 606 -21.40 -7.92 -2.54
CA SER A 606 -21.18 -9.21 -3.20
C SER A 606 -22.31 -9.44 -4.20
N VAL A 607 -21.93 -9.78 -5.43
CA VAL A 607 -22.85 -9.99 -6.55
C VAL A 607 -22.46 -11.26 -7.28
N ASN A 608 -23.43 -12.10 -7.61
CA ASN A 608 -23.24 -13.26 -8.46
C ASN A 608 -23.85 -12.96 -9.84
N ILE A 609 -23.07 -13.10 -10.91
CA ILE A 609 -23.52 -12.92 -12.29
C ILE A 609 -23.33 -14.23 -13.04
N ASP A 610 -24.44 -14.89 -13.40
CA ASP A 610 -24.45 -16.19 -14.09
C ASP A 610 -23.47 -17.23 -13.50
N GLY A 611 -23.40 -17.29 -12.16
CA GLY A 611 -22.53 -18.21 -11.43
C GLY A 611 -21.16 -17.63 -11.05
N THR A 612 -20.75 -16.48 -11.62
CA THR A 612 -19.49 -15.82 -11.29
C THR A 612 -19.66 -14.86 -10.11
N GLU A 613 -18.97 -15.12 -9.00
CA GLU A 613 -18.94 -14.20 -7.86
C GLU A 613 -18.02 -13.00 -8.14
N ARG A 614 -18.51 -11.82 -7.81
CA ARG A 614 -17.80 -10.54 -7.89
C ARG A 614 -18.07 -9.70 -6.65
N THR A 615 -17.08 -8.91 -6.24
CA THR A 615 -17.26 -7.86 -5.24
C THR A 615 -17.16 -6.51 -5.94
N ILE A 616 -18.13 -5.64 -5.68
CA ILE A 616 -18.11 -4.25 -6.15
C ILE A 616 -18.19 -3.29 -4.96
N GLN A 617 -17.81 -2.04 -5.20
CA GLN A 617 -18.00 -0.97 -4.21
C GLN A 617 -18.83 0.16 -4.80
N CYS A 618 -19.92 0.53 -4.13
CA CYS A 618 -20.75 1.66 -4.52
C CYS A 618 -20.33 2.89 -3.72
N LEU A 619 -19.73 3.87 -4.41
CA LEU A 619 -19.09 5.04 -3.80
C LEU A 619 -20.07 6.17 -3.54
N SER A 620 -20.93 6.44 -4.52
CA SER A 620 -21.96 7.46 -4.43
C SER A 620 -23.18 7.07 -5.24
N ARG A 621 -24.33 7.60 -4.82
CA ARG A 621 -25.62 7.48 -5.50
C ARG A 621 -26.30 8.83 -5.39
N GLU A 622 -26.49 9.48 -6.53
CA GLU A 622 -27.15 10.78 -6.62
C GLU A 622 -28.63 10.59 -6.95
N ALA A 623 -29.46 11.52 -6.49
CA ALA A 623 -30.90 11.50 -6.77
C ALA A 623 -31.21 11.58 -8.28
N GLY A 624 -30.32 12.20 -9.06
CA GLY A 624 -30.41 12.29 -10.52
C GLY A 624 -30.14 10.98 -11.27
N GLY A 625 -29.92 9.86 -10.59
CA GLY A 625 -29.66 8.56 -11.23
C GLY A 625 -28.18 8.29 -11.54
N THR A 626 -27.30 9.24 -11.25
CA THR A 626 -25.84 9.04 -11.33
C THR A 626 -25.34 8.19 -10.16
N MET A 627 -24.55 7.17 -10.47
CA MET A 627 -23.90 6.32 -9.48
C MET A 627 -22.42 6.17 -9.80
N SER A 628 -21.61 6.13 -8.76
CA SER A 628 -20.17 5.89 -8.87
C SER A 628 -19.84 4.51 -8.35
N ILE A 629 -19.34 3.63 -9.21
CA ILE A 629 -19.09 2.22 -8.92
C ILE A 629 -17.61 1.92 -9.15
N GLN A 630 -16.97 1.30 -8.16
CA GLN A 630 -15.66 0.69 -8.32
C GLN A 630 -15.85 -0.79 -8.68
N PHE A 631 -15.30 -1.18 -9.84
CA PHE A 631 -15.39 -2.52 -10.40
C PHE A 631 -14.01 -2.89 -10.97
N LEU A 632 -13.54 -4.12 -10.71
CA LEU A 632 -12.24 -4.62 -11.18
C LEU A 632 -11.08 -3.62 -10.96
N GLY A 633 -11.02 -3.06 -9.75
CA GLY A 633 -9.96 -2.14 -9.34
C GLY A 633 -9.93 -0.73 -9.97
N THR A 634 -10.80 -0.33 -10.91
CA THR A 634 -10.55 0.90 -11.73
C THR A 634 -11.83 1.68 -12.15
N VAL A 635 -11.77 3.01 -12.49
CA VAL A 635 -11.84 3.54 -13.89
C VAL A 635 -11.56 5.03 -14.19
N LYS A 636 -11.04 5.27 -15.41
CA LYS A 636 -10.85 6.52 -16.19
C LYS A 636 -11.99 7.55 -16.06
N SER A 637 -11.64 8.78 -15.65
CA SER A 637 -12.50 9.96 -15.63
C SER A 637 -12.61 10.62 -17.01
N ASP A 638 -13.77 11.21 -17.29
CA ASP A 638 -14.16 11.92 -18.53
C ASP A 638 -13.33 13.18 -18.89
N ALA A 639 -12.12 13.35 -18.33
CA ALA A 639 -11.37 14.61 -18.38
C ALA A 639 -10.15 14.64 -19.34
N GLU A 640 -9.92 13.62 -20.16
CA GLU A 640 -8.84 13.64 -21.16
C GLU A 640 -9.33 13.09 -22.51
N MET A 641 -10.14 13.88 -23.21
CA MET A 641 -10.21 13.88 -24.67
C MET A 641 -10.68 15.27 -25.13
N GLY A 642 -9.77 16.24 -25.05
CA GLY A 642 -10.05 17.64 -25.37
C GLY A 642 -8.80 18.40 -25.82
N THR A 643 -7.87 17.76 -26.52
CA THR A 643 -6.82 18.47 -27.24
C THR A 643 -6.77 17.96 -28.68
N ARG A 644 -7.29 18.77 -29.60
CA ARG A 644 -6.96 18.67 -31.02
C ARG A 644 -5.44 18.69 -31.12
N ALA A 645 -4.87 17.73 -31.85
CA ALA A 645 -3.46 17.72 -32.19
C ALA A 645 -3.11 19.00 -32.97
N GLU A 646 -2.24 19.84 -32.41
CA GLU A 646 -1.46 20.80 -33.18
C GLU A 646 -0.10 20.18 -33.54
N PRO A 647 0.44 20.43 -34.75
CA PRO A 647 1.63 19.74 -35.23
C PRO A 647 2.90 20.26 -34.57
N ALA A 648 3.83 19.33 -34.35
CA ALA A 648 5.14 19.56 -33.77
C ALA A 648 5.93 20.67 -34.49
N ALA A 649 6.39 21.67 -33.72
CA ALA A 649 7.43 22.60 -34.13
C ALA A 649 8.47 22.79 -33.02
N ARG A 650 9.67 22.27 -33.32
CA ARG A 650 11.05 22.68 -32.94
C ARG A 650 11.25 23.35 -31.56
N GLY A 651 12.06 22.68 -30.75
CA GLY A 651 12.53 23.18 -29.46
C GLY A 651 13.50 24.36 -29.54
N THR A 652 13.68 25.01 -28.39
CA THR A 652 14.87 25.80 -28.02
C THR A 652 14.79 26.18 -26.54
N MET A 653 15.95 26.12 -25.85
CA MET A 653 16.38 26.89 -24.65
C MET A 653 15.56 26.88 -23.35
N LEU A 654 14.27 26.50 -23.34
CA LEU A 654 13.41 26.59 -22.15
C LEU A 654 13.59 25.43 -21.16
N GLU A 655 14.14 24.30 -21.60
CA GLU A 655 14.46 23.17 -20.72
C GLU A 655 15.74 23.40 -19.88
N ALA A 656 16.67 24.22 -20.37
CA ALA A 656 17.90 24.56 -19.65
C ALA A 656 17.64 25.46 -18.42
N VAL A 657 16.62 26.33 -18.47
CA VAL A 657 16.26 27.24 -17.36
C VAL A 657 15.42 26.54 -16.29
N LYS A 658 14.61 25.53 -16.66
CA LYS A 658 13.82 24.71 -15.73
C LYS A 658 14.68 23.84 -14.80
N SER A 659 15.92 23.55 -15.19
CA SER A 659 16.89 22.80 -14.41
C SER A 659 17.49 23.63 -13.26
N GLN A 660 17.76 24.93 -13.48
CA GLN A 660 18.39 25.78 -12.46
C GLN A 660 17.45 26.23 -11.33
N LEU A 661 16.13 26.36 -11.56
CA LEU A 661 15.21 26.83 -10.51
C LEU A 661 14.87 25.78 -9.43
N LYS A 662 15.20 24.49 -9.65
CA LYS A 662 14.94 23.41 -8.67
C LYS A 662 15.88 23.42 -7.46
N MET A 663 16.93 24.25 -7.44
CA MET A 663 17.86 24.32 -6.31
C MET A 663 17.48 25.32 -5.21
N TYR A 664 16.56 26.27 -5.43
CA TYR A 664 16.38 27.40 -4.50
C TYR A 664 15.24 27.27 -3.47
N VAL A 665 14.36 26.26 -3.58
CA VAL A 665 13.20 26.08 -2.67
C VAL A 665 13.49 25.03 -1.59
N LYS A 666 14.66 25.14 -0.94
CA LYS A 666 15.07 24.25 0.17
C LYS A 666 15.27 24.97 1.50
N GLN A 667 14.85 26.23 1.61
CA GLN A 667 14.97 27.02 2.84
C GLN A 667 13.73 27.89 3.07
N THR A 668 12.72 27.34 3.74
CA THR A 668 11.97 28.05 4.79
C THR A 668 10.96 27.08 5.41
N GLY A 669 11.18 26.75 6.69
CA GLY A 669 10.24 25.98 7.48
C GLY A 669 9.15 26.88 8.08
N SER A 670 7.90 26.45 7.99
CA SER A 670 6.86 26.74 8.96
C SER A 670 5.76 25.69 8.81
N ALA A 671 5.60 24.89 9.87
CA ALA A 671 4.56 23.88 9.99
C ALA A 671 3.45 24.45 10.88
N HIS A 672 2.26 24.67 10.32
CA HIS A 672 1.05 24.81 11.11
C HIS A 672 -0.04 23.87 10.57
N LEU A 673 -0.67 23.17 11.51
CA LEU A 673 -1.72 22.18 11.31
C LEU A 673 -2.99 22.83 10.71
N ALA A 674 -3.19 22.71 9.40
CA ALA A 674 -4.46 23.02 8.74
C ALA A 674 -5.27 21.74 8.51
N ARG A 675 -6.47 21.66 9.09
CA ARG A 675 -7.48 20.65 8.74
C ARG A 675 -8.03 20.99 7.36
N SER A 676 -7.83 20.13 6.37
CA SER A 676 -8.32 20.36 5.00
C SER A 676 -9.86 20.28 4.93
N PRO A 677 -10.54 21.22 4.25
CA PRO A 677 -11.94 21.02 3.87
C PRO A 677 -12.05 19.84 2.90
N GLN A 678 -13.16 19.10 2.98
CA GLN A 678 -13.48 17.96 2.12
C GLN A 678 -13.75 18.42 0.67
N THR A 679 -12.71 18.77 -0.09
CA THR A 679 -12.79 18.78 -1.55
C THR A 679 -12.74 17.33 -2.03
N SER A 680 -13.61 16.97 -2.97
CA SER A 680 -13.72 15.62 -3.52
C SER A 680 -12.44 15.24 -4.25
N LYS A 681 -11.47 14.65 -3.52
CA LYS A 681 -10.32 14.00 -4.14
C LYS A 681 -10.87 12.94 -5.09
N SER A 682 -10.65 13.13 -6.39
CA SER A 682 -11.19 12.29 -7.46
C SER A 682 -10.72 10.85 -7.29
N TYR A 683 -11.61 10.00 -6.77
CA TYR A 683 -11.46 8.56 -6.86
C TYR A 683 -11.79 8.18 -8.31
N ARG A 684 -10.91 7.46 -8.99
CA ARG A 684 -11.16 7.05 -10.38
C ARG A 684 -12.03 5.78 -10.38
N HIS A 685 -13.30 5.96 -10.68
CA HIS A 685 -14.37 4.96 -10.65
C HIS A 685 -15.31 5.10 -11.85
N TYR A 686 -16.08 4.06 -12.18
CA TYR A 686 -17.10 4.13 -13.21
C TYR A 686 -18.24 5.04 -12.77
N LYS A 687 -18.44 6.14 -13.49
CA LYS A 687 -19.63 6.97 -13.36
C LYS A 687 -20.67 6.46 -14.35
N VAL A 688 -21.77 5.92 -13.83
CA VAL A 688 -22.89 5.43 -14.62
C VAL A 688 -24.10 6.31 -14.34
N HIS A 689 -24.73 6.82 -15.37
CA HIS A 689 -25.94 7.62 -15.25
C HIS A 689 -27.14 6.82 -15.75
N ILE A 690 -28.02 6.46 -14.83
CA ILE A 690 -29.11 5.52 -15.08
C ILE A 690 -30.43 6.28 -14.98
N LEU A 691 -31.18 6.29 -16.09
CA LEU A 691 -32.50 6.89 -16.18
C LEU A 691 -33.51 5.85 -16.66
N THR A 692 -34.79 6.05 -16.34
CA THR A 692 -35.86 5.36 -17.07
C THR A 692 -35.88 5.85 -18.52
N LYS A 693 -36.38 5.04 -19.45
CA LYS A 693 -36.48 5.42 -20.87
C LYS A 693 -37.13 6.79 -21.08
N LEU A 694 -38.28 7.03 -20.44
CA LEU A 694 -38.96 8.32 -20.51
C LEU A 694 -38.10 9.46 -19.94
N ALA A 695 -37.45 9.25 -18.79
CA ALA A 695 -36.59 10.27 -18.20
C ALA A 695 -35.38 10.57 -19.12
N ALA A 696 -34.81 9.58 -19.79
CA ALA A 696 -33.73 9.77 -20.75
C ALA A 696 -34.17 10.53 -22.01
N GLU A 697 -35.38 10.27 -22.51
CA GLU A 697 -35.98 11.03 -23.61
C GLU A 697 -36.16 12.50 -23.23
N LEU A 698 -36.65 12.77 -22.03
CA LEU A 698 -36.84 14.14 -21.52
C LEU A 698 -35.52 14.84 -21.18
N ASN A 699 -34.51 14.10 -20.72
CA ASN A 699 -33.22 14.67 -20.33
C ASN A 699 -32.48 15.33 -21.51
N LYS A 700 -32.80 14.96 -22.75
CA LYS A 700 -32.27 15.61 -23.97
C LYS A 700 -32.68 17.09 -24.08
N PHE A 701 -33.75 17.50 -23.40
CA PHE A 701 -34.21 18.88 -23.37
C PHE A 701 -33.64 19.68 -22.18
N MET A 702 -32.91 19.02 -21.27
CA MET A 702 -32.24 19.71 -20.17
C MET A 702 -31.03 20.46 -20.72
N LEU A 703 -30.90 21.74 -20.37
CA LEU A 703 -29.75 22.54 -20.76
C LEU A 703 -28.49 21.98 -20.12
N GLU A 704 -27.43 21.78 -20.91
CA GLU A 704 -26.12 21.47 -20.37
C GLU A 704 -25.62 22.66 -19.55
N LYS A 705 -25.38 22.42 -18.26
CA LYS A 705 -24.80 23.43 -17.39
C LYS A 705 -23.33 23.57 -17.77
N VAL A 706 -23.01 24.60 -18.55
CA VAL A 706 -21.62 24.98 -18.83
C VAL A 706 -20.97 25.31 -17.48
N ALA A 707 -19.94 24.56 -17.11
CA ALA A 707 -19.15 24.89 -15.93
C ALA A 707 -18.48 26.25 -16.17
N GLU A 708 -18.73 27.22 -15.29
CA GLU A 708 -18.00 28.49 -15.35
C GLU A 708 -16.52 28.21 -15.07
N ASP A 709 -15.66 28.51 -16.05
CA ASP A 709 -14.21 28.37 -15.89
C ASP A 709 -13.69 29.46 -14.95
N THR A 710 -13.68 29.15 -13.67
CA THR A 710 -13.08 29.97 -12.61
C THR A 710 -11.67 29.51 -12.28
N SER A 711 -11.10 28.55 -13.03
CA SER A 711 -9.83 27.89 -12.68
C SER A 711 -8.63 28.84 -12.66
N SER A 712 -8.67 29.92 -13.45
CA SER A 712 -7.64 30.97 -13.50
C SER A 712 -7.77 32.03 -12.41
N THR A 713 -8.85 32.04 -11.63
CA THR A 713 -9.11 33.07 -10.61
C THR A 713 -9.61 32.46 -9.32
N LEU A 714 -8.82 32.55 -8.26
CA LEU A 714 -9.24 32.16 -6.92
C LEU A 714 -9.95 33.32 -6.24
N ARG A 715 -11.23 33.12 -5.90
CA ARG A 715 -12.05 34.10 -5.17
C ARG A 715 -12.37 33.62 -3.76
N SER A 716 -12.60 34.56 -2.86
CA SER A 716 -13.02 34.25 -1.50
C SER A 716 -14.45 33.72 -1.49
N PRO A 717 -14.72 32.53 -0.95
CA PRO A 717 -16.06 31.96 -0.90
C PRO A 717 -16.88 32.52 0.28
N MET A 718 -16.25 33.30 1.15
CA MET A 718 -16.87 33.80 2.37
C MET A 718 -16.17 35.06 2.90
N PRO A 719 -16.85 35.93 3.65
CA PRO A 719 -16.20 37.04 4.33
C PRO A 719 -15.29 36.52 5.47
N GLY A 720 -14.08 37.06 5.58
CA GLY A 720 -13.13 36.64 6.63
C GLY A 720 -11.82 37.43 6.61
N VAL A 721 -10.88 37.02 7.46
CA VAL A 721 -9.52 37.60 7.54
C VAL A 721 -8.52 36.62 6.97
N VAL A 722 -7.66 37.08 6.06
CA VAL A 722 -6.58 36.26 5.50
C VAL A 722 -5.51 36.06 6.58
N VAL A 723 -5.32 34.83 7.04
CA VAL A 723 -4.34 34.50 8.10
C VAL A 723 -2.95 34.27 7.52
N ALA A 724 -2.87 33.61 6.37
CA ALA A 724 -1.62 33.25 5.73
C ALA A 724 -1.77 33.25 4.20
N VAL A 725 -0.70 33.62 3.51
CA VAL A 725 -0.58 33.50 2.05
C VAL A 725 0.67 32.66 1.78
N SER A 726 0.48 31.50 1.17
CA SER A 726 1.49 30.44 1.00
C SER A 726 2.23 30.50 -0.34
N VAL A 727 1.86 31.44 -1.22
CA VAL A 727 2.40 31.57 -2.58
C VAL A 727 2.76 33.02 -2.92
N LYS A 728 3.66 33.21 -3.88
CA LYS A 728 4.09 34.51 -4.39
C LYS A 728 3.86 34.62 -5.91
N PRO A 729 3.68 35.84 -6.45
CA PRO A 729 3.70 36.05 -7.89
C PRO A 729 4.96 35.44 -8.52
N GLY A 730 4.77 34.61 -9.54
CA GLY A 730 5.82 33.86 -10.21
C GLY A 730 5.94 32.38 -9.82
N ASP A 731 5.35 31.97 -8.69
CA ASP A 731 5.42 30.59 -8.21
C ASP A 731 4.59 29.65 -9.09
N MET A 732 5.09 28.43 -9.34
CA MET A 732 4.30 27.36 -9.94
C MET A 732 3.48 26.67 -8.85
N VAL A 733 2.16 26.61 -9.03
CA VAL A 733 1.25 25.89 -8.14
C VAL A 733 0.63 24.70 -8.85
N ALA A 734 0.51 23.58 -8.16
CA ALA A 734 -0.22 22.41 -8.63
C ALA A 734 -1.71 22.53 -8.29
N GLU A 735 -2.57 21.91 -9.10
CA GLU A 735 -3.99 21.77 -8.77
C GLU A 735 -4.18 21.16 -7.36
N GLY A 736 -5.01 21.80 -6.54
CA GLY A 736 -5.26 21.42 -5.15
C GLY A 736 -4.19 21.89 -4.15
N GLN A 737 -3.13 22.57 -4.58
CA GLN A 737 -2.13 23.16 -3.69
C GLN A 737 -2.72 24.35 -2.92
N GLU A 738 -2.44 24.45 -1.62
CA GLU A 738 -2.85 25.60 -0.81
C GLU A 738 -2.19 26.90 -1.28
N ILE A 739 -3.02 27.93 -1.44
CA ILE A 739 -2.65 29.27 -1.88
C ILE A 739 -2.68 30.25 -0.70
N CYS A 740 -3.78 30.28 0.05
CA CYS A 740 -3.94 31.14 1.23
C CYS A 740 -4.95 30.54 2.21
N VAL A 741 -4.96 31.04 3.44
CA VAL A 741 -5.85 30.59 4.52
C VAL A 741 -6.70 31.76 4.98
N ILE A 742 -8.02 31.59 5.02
CA ILE A 742 -8.98 32.59 5.49
C ILE A 742 -9.59 32.12 6.80
N GLU A 743 -9.54 32.94 7.83
CA GLU A 743 -10.28 32.73 9.06
C GLU A 743 -11.63 33.43 9.00
N ALA A 744 -12.69 32.65 9.16
CA ALA A 744 -14.04 33.14 9.28
C ALA A 744 -14.71 32.38 10.43
N MET A 745 -15.44 33.10 11.29
CA MET A 745 -16.12 32.52 12.46
C MET A 745 -15.20 31.65 13.35
N LYS A 746 -13.95 32.09 13.55
CA LYS A 746 -12.89 31.37 14.31
C LYS A 746 -12.50 30.00 13.71
N MET A 747 -12.83 29.77 12.45
CA MET A 747 -12.49 28.56 11.69
C MET A 747 -11.60 28.95 10.51
N GLN A 748 -10.49 28.23 10.34
CA GLN A 748 -9.57 28.44 9.22
C GLN A 748 -10.00 27.60 8.02
N ASN A 749 -10.07 28.25 6.86
CA ASN A 749 -10.43 27.66 5.58
C ASN A 749 -9.25 27.83 4.63
N SER A 750 -8.66 26.71 4.22
CA SER A 750 -7.57 26.68 3.25
C SER A 750 -8.14 26.82 1.84
N MET A 751 -7.68 27.82 1.11
CA MET A 751 -8.00 28.08 -0.28
C MET A 751 -6.96 27.41 -1.18
N THR A 752 -7.41 26.64 -2.17
CA THR A 752 -6.53 25.81 -3.01
C THR A 752 -6.62 26.18 -4.49
N ALA A 753 -5.56 25.90 -5.25
CA ALA A 753 -5.50 26.17 -6.68
C ALA A 753 -6.48 25.29 -7.47
N GLY A 754 -7.31 25.90 -8.32
CA GLY A 754 -8.26 25.16 -9.16
C GLY A 754 -7.63 24.46 -10.37
N LYS A 755 -6.43 24.86 -10.79
CA LYS A 755 -5.63 24.21 -11.84
C LYS A 755 -4.14 24.32 -11.53
N THR A 756 -3.33 23.49 -12.19
CA THR A 756 -1.88 23.70 -12.22
C THR A 756 -1.56 24.90 -13.09
N GLY A 757 -0.82 25.87 -12.57
CA GLY A 757 -0.52 27.11 -13.28
C GLY A 757 0.52 27.95 -12.54
N LYS A 758 0.95 29.04 -13.19
CA LYS A 758 1.86 30.00 -12.58
C LYS A 758 1.06 31.10 -11.91
N VAL A 759 1.41 31.48 -10.69
CA VAL A 759 0.76 32.58 -9.98
C VAL A 759 1.09 33.88 -10.69
N LYS A 760 0.09 34.51 -11.31
CA LYS A 760 0.24 35.78 -12.01
C LYS A 760 0.29 36.94 -11.01
N LEU A 761 -0.72 37.01 -10.14
CA LEU A 761 -0.92 38.10 -9.18
C LEU A 761 -1.55 37.56 -7.89
N VAL A 762 -1.14 38.15 -6.77
CA VAL A 762 -1.71 37.90 -5.45
C VAL A 762 -2.29 39.23 -4.95
N HIS A 763 -3.60 39.26 -4.74
CA HIS A 763 -4.38 40.46 -4.41
C HIS A 763 -4.62 40.65 -2.91
N CYS A 764 -4.25 39.66 -2.09
CA CYS A 764 -4.42 39.70 -0.64
C CYS A 764 -3.11 39.49 0.13
N LYS A 765 -3.02 40.02 1.34
CA LYS A 765 -1.91 39.84 2.29
C LYS A 765 -2.43 39.28 3.62
N ALA A 766 -1.54 38.66 4.39
CA ALA A 766 -1.88 38.23 5.75
C ALA A 766 -2.29 39.45 6.61
N GLY A 767 -3.45 39.35 7.25
CA GLY A 767 -4.11 40.42 7.99
C GLY A 767 -5.25 41.13 7.24
N ASP A 768 -5.36 40.96 5.91
CA ASP A 768 -6.39 41.63 5.13
C ASP A 768 -7.79 41.05 5.40
N THR A 769 -8.79 41.93 5.45
CA THR A 769 -10.21 41.50 5.49
C THR A 769 -10.74 41.41 4.07
N VAL A 770 -11.30 40.26 3.72
CA VAL A 770 -11.86 39.97 2.39
C VAL A 770 -13.35 39.67 2.51
N GLY A 771 -14.15 40.14 1.56
CA GLY A 771 -15.57 39.83 1.39
C GLY A 771 -15.80 38.57 0.57
N GLU A 772 -17.06 38.14 0.47
CA GLU A 772 -17.46 37.07 -0.43
C GLU A 772 -17.33 37.52 -1.91
N GLY A 773 -16.68 36.70 -2.74
CA GLY A 773 -16.43 36.97 -4.15
C GLY A 773 -15.16 37.76 -4.46
N ASP A 774 -14.48 38.30 -3.43
CA ASP A 774 -13.25 39.07 -3.59
C ASP A 774 -12.15 38.23 -4.24
N LEU A 775 -11.43 38.83 -5.18
CA LEU A 775 -10.35 38.15 -5.90
C LEU A 775 -9.13 38.04 -5.00
N LEU A 776 -8.65 36.81 -4.79
CA LEU A 776 -7.50 36.52 -3.93
C LEU A 776 -6.23 36.35 -4.76
N VAL A 777 -6.28 35.49 -5.79
CA VAL A 777 -5.13 35.12 -6.62
C VAL A 777 -5.55 34.86 -8.07
N GLU A 778 -4.70 35.28 -9.02
CA GLU A 778 -4.80 34.95 -10.44
C GLU A 778 -3.73 33.94 -10.84
N LEU A 779 -4.11 32.95 -11.64
CA LEU A 779 -3.22 31.97 -12.27
C LEU A 779 -3.17 32.18 -13.79
N GLU A 780 -1.98 32.01 -14.38
CA GLU A 780 -1.78 31.95 -15.83
C GLU A 780 -2.46 30.71 -16.44
#